data_AF-A0A835ZP77-F1
#
_entry.id   AF-A0A835ZP77-F1
#
_cell.length_a   1.000
_cell.length_b   1.000
_cell.length_c   1.000
_cell.angle_alpha   90.00
_cell.angle_beta   90.00
_cell.angle_gamma   90.00
#
_symmetry.space_group_name_H-M   'P 1'
#
loop_
_entity.id
_entity.type
_entity.pdbx_description
1 polymer ?
#
loop_
_entity_poly.entity_id
_entity_poly.type
_entity_poly.pdbx_seq_one_letter_code
_entity_poly.pdbx_strand_id
1 'polypeptide(L)'
;MRLTQLVRKLVIWAWAALVRTAGLRATAAPVAPVCKPPPHTIDDHASAIKLAEAAACLNQTIKVQWQGFVGLTEPIIVGPRTSLEITGVDTDSEVAAISGRNETQLIRVQAGASVTLRNLRLRDGFAEAAENDNLGGGAVKVSKGGQLLLEGCQFWFNRDFGGAIFNFRQSNSICTGCIFANNTAVDGGAIYNDNSSFDCSNSAFTANHASNDSGHQGYGGAVHNSGYFTCTTSTFTNNTAQQQSGAVENIGDFDCFGSTFTSNIAGYGGYYEPFRGGAVSNSGNFNCFGSRFSFNNGYYGGAINHYGNFTCRNSTFASNTGYQGGAVANAAGEVSCSRSTFASNTAHEVGGAIYNNYGGALTFHNATFTSNTAGYDGGAICNSLGTVTCSSSAFTYNTATQFGGAIINEEGNFTCGNSTFTLNSAHGGAIYVNADGAYLMLSDFNGNIAMHYGGSITVEQGAYLKCTKSNFQQSTGAKGAAIYLAQAATANISSTSFSFNSATETGGAVYLEPSVTGHINTCNFINNSSPVGGALSLVPVLETRNFDISQSVFTSNTASCCNKRQYLVVDSNNDHTCVTCDTHELDCSSIRITVSTLPLAAGFWRETFYQEDLHCAVCAPGYASLPGYRCVECTSGATAATITILAVVALATLLLLWLLCSKATGVVDGVDSAQEVGAAAGPSSKLARVGVLLMQRFRIPIVVIQVLTQYISITGLTLPLQYLEFLHAVDFLSLDMRWLTSPGCAADINFYGRLLVATLAPLVISALIFSPRFYLWIVSRRRLAVAPKLRQVVARDVNAFLVFTFLIFSGVSLTVFETFGCDKLKFTGKSYLRADYSIECRDDEELHTKFSIYAAFMIMVYPVGIPVWYASILWQSVRQCDRTQLPSRLATASSFLWRPYKGRAYYWETVKCLRRLMLAGLLVFIMPGEPGQSGHGVRADSPSPAGDG
;
A
#
# COMPACT_ATOMS: atom_id res chain seq x y z
N MET A 1 -19.17 -48.81 -31.02
CA MET A 1 -18.71 -49.46 -29.77
C MET A 1 -18.20 -50.92 -29.91
N ARG A 2 -18.53 -51.70 -30.96
CA ARG A 2 -18.02 -53.09 -31.09
C ARG A 2 -16.67 -53.28 -31.82
N LEU A 3 -16.21 -52.30 -32.61
CA LEU A 3 -14.95 -52.41 -33.36
C LEU A 3 -13.70 -52.13 -32.49
N THR A 4 -13.79 -51.17 -31.57
CA THR A 4 -12.70 -50.79 -30.66
C THR A 4 -12.40 -51.84 -29.59
N GLN A 5 -13.39 -52.63 -29.16
CA GLN A 5 -13.15 -53.77 -28.25
C GLN A 5 -12.49 -54.97 -28.96
N LEU A 6 -12.74 -55.15 -30.26
CA LEU A 6 -12.14 -56.24 -31.03
C LEU A 6 -10.64 -55.99 -31.28
N VAL A 7 -10.28 -54.74 -31.61
CA VAL A 7 -8.88 -54.33 -31.79
C VAL A 7 -8.09 -54.46 -30.48
N ARG A 8 -8.69 -54.09 -29.34
CA ARG A 8 -8.04 -54.23 -28.03
C ARG A 8 -7.78 -55.69 -27.66
N LYS A 9 -8.71 -56.60 -27.98
CA LYS A 9 -8.52 -58.05 -27.75
C LYS A 9 -7.47 -58.66 -28.67
N LEU A 10 -7.41 -58.25 -29.94
CA LEU A 10 -6.39 -58.70 -30.90
C LEU A 10 -4.98 -58.25 -30.51
N VAL A 11 -4.83 -57.02 -30.01
CA VAL A 11 -3.54 -56.50 -29.53
C VAL A 11 -3.07 -57.24 -28.28
N ILE A 12 -3.98 -57.54 -27.34
CA ILE A 12 -3.66 -58.33 -26.13
C ILE A 12 -3.28 -59.77 -26.50
N TRP A 13 -3.95 -60.36 -27.49
CA TRP A 13 -3.65 -61.73 -27.94
C TRP A 13 -2.30 -61.81 -28.69
N ALA A 14 -1.99 -60.81 -29.52
CA ALA A 14 -0.71 -60.71 -30.22
C ALA A 14 0.47 -60.51 -29.23
N TRP A 15 0.27 -59.73 -28.16
CA TRP A 15 1.25 -59.56 -27.09
C TRP A 15 1.46 -60.85 -26.27
N ALA A 16 0.37 -61.56 -25.94
CA ALA A 16 0.46 -62.84 -25.22
C ALA A 16 1.14 -63.96 -26.04
N ALA A 17 1.01 -63.94 -27.37
CA ALA A 17 1.69 -64.87 -28.26
C ALA A 17 3.20 -64.57 -28.37
N LEU A 18 3.59 -63.29 -28.39
CA LEU A 18 5.01 -62.88 -28.46
C LEU A 18 5.79 -63.22 -27.18
N VAL A 19 5.13 -63.13 -26.01
CA VAL A 19 5.72 -63.48 -24.71
C VAL A 19 5.93 -64.99 -24.55
N ARG A 20 5.18 -65.84 -25.27
CA ARG A 20 5.36 -67.32 -25.22
C ARG A 20 6.52 -67.83 -26.08
N THR A 21 7.02 -67.05 -27.03
CA THR A 21 8.12 -67.46 -27.95
C THR A 21 9.49 -66.92 -27.54
N ALA A 22 9.57 -65.96 -26.62
CA ALA A 22 10.82 -65.49 -26.03
C ALA A 22 11.14 -66.31 -24.77
N GLY A 23 11.93 -67.37 -24.94
CA GLY A 23 12.45 -68.18 -23.82
C GLY A 23 13.35 -67.35 -22.90
N LEU A 24 12.74 -66.68 -21.91
CA LEU A 24 13.44 -66.17 -20.74
C LEU A 24 13.52 -67.30 -19.72
N ARG A 25 14.73 -67.82 -19.52
CA ARG A 25 15.07 -68.74 -18.44
C ARG A 25 14.55 -68.17 -17.12
N ALA A 26 13.70 -68.92 -16.44
CA ALA A 26 13.40 -68.70 -15.03
C ALA A 26 14.72 -68.78 -14.26
N THR A 27 15.22 -67.63 -13.79
CA THR A 27 16.22 -67.60 -12.73
C THR A 27 15.57 -68.21 -11.48
N ALA A 28 16.31 -69.12 -10.85
CA ALA A 28 15.86 -69.83 -9.66
C ALA A 28 15.30 -68.87 -8.60
N ALA A 29 14.16 -69.23 -8.00
CA ALA A 29 13.68 -68.56 -6.80
C ALA A 29 14.79 -68.60 -5.74
N PRO A 30 15.11 -67.47 -5.07
CA PRO A 30 16.14 -67.45 -4.04
C PRO A 30 15.75 -68.41 -2.92
N VAL A 31 16.68 -69.29 -2.56
CA VAL A 31 16.60 -70.18 -1.40
C VAL A 31 16.31 -69.32 -0.16
N ALA A 32 15.27 -69.67 0.61
CA ALA A 32 14.93 -68.97 1.84
C ALA A 32 16.17 -68.94 2.76
N PRO A 33 16.59 -67.77 3.28
CA PRO A 33 17.78 -67.67 4.11
C PRO A 33 17.62 -68.54 5.37
N VAL A 34 18.68 -69.27 5.73
CA VAL A 34 18.75 -70.00 6.99
C VAL A 34 18.83 -68.97 8.11
N CYS A 35 17.72 -68.77 8.82
CA CYS A 35 17.59 -67.77 9.88
C CYS A 35 18.44 -68.15 11.09
N LYS A 36 19.46 -67.34 11.38
CA LYS A 36 20.24 -67.44 12.61
C LYS A 36 19.50 -66.75 13.77
N PRO A 37 19.69 -67.19 15.01
CA PRO A 37 19.09 -66.54 16.16
C PRO A 37 19.59 -65.09 16.28
N PRO A 38 18.71 -64.11 16.57
CA PRO A 38 19.11 -62.74 16.77
C PRO A 38 19.96 -62.60 18.05
N PRO A 39 20.91 -61.66 18.11
CA PRO A 39 21.59 -61.32 19.35
C PRO A 39 20.61 -60.65 20.35
N HIS A 40 20.86 -60.79 21.65
CA HIS A 40 20.05 -60.10 22.68
C HIS A 40 20.42 -58.61 22.84
N THR A 41 21.70 -58.28 22.66
CA THR A 41 22.25 -56.93 22.78
C THR A 41 23.01 -56.56 21.51
N ILE A 42 22.86 -55.31 21.08
CA ILE A 42 23.59 -54.69 19.97
C ILE A 42 24.46 -53.58 20.54
N ASP A 43 25.77 -53.75 20.44
CA ASP A 43 26.77 -52.82 20.99
C ASP A 43 27.93 -52.57 20.00
N ASP A 44 27.95 -53.28 18.87
CA ASP A 44 28.98 -53.15 17.85
C ASP A 44 28.41 -53.36 16.42
N HIS A 45 29.24 -53.11 15.42
CA HIS A 45 28.85 -53.28 14.03
C HIS A 45 28.53 -54.74 13.67
N ALA A 46 29.19 -55.72 14.30
CA ALA A 46 29.03 -57.14 13.99
C ALA A 46 27.69 -57.70 14.51
N SER A 47 27.26 -57.28 15.70
CA SER A 47 25.96 -57.60 16.29
C SER A 47 24.82 -56.94 15.50
N ALA A 48 25.02 -55.72 14.99
CA ALA A 48 24.05 -55.06 14.10
C ALA A 48 23.84 -55.83 12.78
N ILE A 49 24.90 -56.37 12.17
CA ILE A 49 24.79 -57.23 10.96
C ILE A 49 23.97 -58.49 11.27
N LYS A 50 24.23 -59.15 12.41
CA LYS A 50 23.47 -60.35 12.82
C LYS A 50 21.99 -60.04 13.04
N LEU A 51 21.67 -58.86 13.59
CA LEU A 51 20.28 -58.41 13.72
C LEU A 51 19.64 -58.21 12.34
N ALA A 52 20.34 -57.59 11.39
CA ALA A 52 19.84 -57.38 10.04
C ALA A 52 19.55 -58.72 9.33
N GLU A 53 20.44 -59.71 9.44
CA GLU A 53 20.23 -61.07 8.93
C GLU A 53 18.97 -61.72 9.52
N ALA A 54 18.76 -61.59 10.84
CA ALA A 54 17.61 -62.17 11.53
C ALA A 54 16.30 -61.42 11.21
N ALA A 55 16.34 -60.09 11.10
CA ALA A 55 15.17 -59.26 10.82
C ALA A 55 14.65 -59.44 9.38
N ALA A 56 15.52 -59.78 8.44
CA ALA A 56 15.15 -60.05 7.05
C ALA A 56 14.34 -61.36 6.88
N CYS A 57 14.38 -62.24 7.88
CA CYS A 57 13.60 -63.47 7.89
C CYS A 57 12.10 -63.22 8.07
N LEU A 58 11.28 -64.18 7.62
CA LEU A 58 9.83 -64.11 7.64
C LEU A 58 9.26 -64.74 8.94
N ASN A 59 8.16 -64.19 9.45
CA ASN A 59 7.43 -64.66 10.65
C ASN A 59 8.27 -64.70 11.94
N GLN A 60 9.17 -63.75 12.15
CA GLN A 60 9.97 -63.66 13.37
C GLN A 60 9.35 -62.69 14.39
N THR A 61 9.62 -62.90 15.67
CA THR A 61 9.42 -61.89 16.73
C THR A 61 10.74 -61.70 17.42
N ILE A 62 11.34 -60.52 17.25
CA ILE A 62 12.70 -60.21 17.66
C ILE A 62 12.66 -59.07 18.66
N LYS A 63 13.31 -59.25 19.80
CA LYS A 63 13.44 -58.21 20.84
C LYS A 63 14.91 -58.06 21.21
N VAL A 64 15.44 -56.85 21.10
CA VAL A 64 16.86 -56.57 21.36
C VAL A 64 17.05 -55.28 22.15
N GLN A 65 18.15 -55.22 22.90
CA GLN A 65 18.65 -53.99 23.51
C GLN A 65 19.74 -53.37 22.64
N TRP A 66 19.72 -52.05 22.48
CA TRP A 66 20.75 -51.32 21.77
C TRP A 66 21.55 -50.47 22.75
N GLN A 67 22.87 -50.58 22.72
CA GLN A 67 23.79 -49.90 23.62
C GLN A 67 24.86 -49.17 22.81
N GLY A 68 25.21 -47.97 23.27
CA GLY A 68 26.26 -47.15 22.65
C GLY A 68 25.97 -46.67 21.23
N PHE A 69 27.00 -46.12 20.60
CA PHE A 69 26.93 -45.59 19.24
C PHE A 69 27.34 -46.65 18.20
N VAL A 70 26.37 -47.10 17.41
CA VAL A 70 26.61 -48.13 16.39
C VAL A 70 26.23 -47.60 15.00
N GLY A 71 27.23 -47.53 14.12
CA GLY A 71 27.07 -47.08 12.74
C GLY A 71 26.79 -48.25 11.79
N LEU A 72 25.76 -48.13 10.96
CA LEU A 72 25.37 -49.09 9.93
C LEU A 72 26.12 -48.83 8.61
N THR A 73 26.31 -49.88 7.82
CA THR A 73 26.75 -49.82 6.41
C THR A 73 25.62 -50.16 5.45
N GLU A 74 24.65 -50.94 5.89
CA GLU A 74 23.45 -51.32 5.16
C GLU A 74 22.20 -51.16 6.05
N PRO A 75 21.01 -50.92 5.47
CA PRO A 75 19.77 -50.78 6.22
C PRO A 75 19.33 -52.10 6.86
N ILE A 76 18.76 -52.03 8.06
CA ILE A 76 18.05 -53.16 8.67
C ILE A 76 16.71 -53.32 7.96
N ILE A 77 16.60 -54.35 7.12
CA ILE A 77 15.37 -54.66 6.37
C ILE A 77 14.53 -55.65 7.20
N VAL A 78 13.35 -55.22 7.63
CA VAL A 78 12.42 -56.06 8.39
C VAL A 78 11.47 -56.76 7.42
N GLY A 79 11.59 -58.09 7.34
CA GLY A 79 10.87 -58.95 6.42
C GLY A 79 9.36 -59.02 6.70
N PRO A 80 8.57 -59.58 5.76
CA PRO A 80 7.12 -59.62 5.89
C PRO A 80 6.68 -60.45 7.11
N ARG A 81 5.63 -60.00 7.81
CA ARG A 81 5.09 -60.66 9.01
C ARG A 81 6.08 -60.79 10.17
N THR A 82 7.15 -60.02 10.18
CA THR A 82 8.12 -59.98 11.27
C THR A 82 7.85 -58.79 12.18
N SER A 83 7.94 -59.03 13.49
CA SER A 83 7.87 -58.01 14.53
C SER A 83 9.26 -57.79 15.12
N LEU A 84 9.77 -56.57 15.06
CA LEU A 84 11.07 -56.18 15.61
C LEU A 84 10.88 -55.10 16.67
N GLU A 85 11.39 -55.35 17.88
CA GLU A 85 11.42 -54.41 18.99
C GLU A 85 12.86 -54.10 19.38
N ILE A 86 13.24 -52.82 19.32
CA ILE A 86 14.55 -52.32 19.73
C ILE A 86 14.36 -51.33 20.87
N THR A 87 14.99 -51.60 22.02
CA THR A 87 15.01 -50.70 23.17
C THR A 87 16.42 -50.15 23.40
N GLY A 88 16.58 -48.84 23.32
CA GLY A 88 17.82 -48.15 23.65
C GLY A 88 18.09 -48.18 25.15
N VAL A 89 19.33 -48.50 25.50
CA VAL A 89 19.85 -48.48 26.87
C VAL A 89 21.11 -47.62 26.86
N ASP A 90 20.99 -46.42 27.40
CA ASP A 90 22.13 -45.52 27.59
C ASP A 90 23.10 -46.13 28.62
N THR A 91 24.40 -46.01 28.34
CA THR A 91 25.47 -46.36 29.27
C THR A 91 26.06 -45.10 29.89
N ASP A 92 26.91 -45.25 30.92
CA ASP A 92 27.56 -44.11 31.58
C ASP A 92 28.43 -43.28 30.61
N SER A 93 28.89 -43.89 29.51
CA SER A 93 29.81 -43.27 28.54
C SER A 93 29.15 -42.91 27.20
N GLU A 94 28.09 -43.60 26.79
CA GLU A 94 27.50 -43.45 25.47
C GLU A 94 25.98 -43.59 25.45
N VAL A 95 25.34 -42.87 24.55
CA VAL A 95 23.91 -42.99 24.34
C VAL A 95 23.62 -43.98 23.22
N ALA A 96 22.59 -44.81 23.42
CA ALA A 96 22.07 -45.72 22.42
C ALA A 96 21.67 -45.00 21.13
N ALA A 97 22.52 -45.13 20.11
CA ALA A 97 22.37 -44.45 18.83
C ALA A 97 22.62 -45.38 17.65
N ILE A 98 21.72 -45.31 16.67
CA ILE A 98 21.86 -45.91 15.34
C ILE A 98 22.25 -44.78 14.38
N SER A 99 23.41 -44.89 13.74
CA SER A 99 23.88 -43.90 12.77
C SER A 99 24.05 -44.47 11.37
N GLY A 100 23.58 -43.73 10.37
CA GLY A 100 23.75 -44.05 8.95
C GLY A 100 25.04 -43.48 8.36
N ARG A 101 25.79 -42.70 9.15
CA ARG A 101 27.03 -42.00 8.76
C ARG A 101 26.91 -41.12 7.51
N ASN A 102 25.70 -40.65 7.19
CA ASN A 102 25.32 -39.99 5.95
C ASN A 102 25.52 -40.83 4.68
N GLU A 103 25.63 -42.15 4.82
CA GLU A 103 25.88 -43.09 3.72
C GLU A 103 24.71 -44.06 3.51
N THR A 104 23.94 -44.35 4.56
CA THR A 104 22.90 -45.39 4.49
C THR A 104 21.63 -45.05 5.25
N GLN A 105 20.53 -45.63 4.80
CA GLN A 105 19.25 -45.60 5.49
C GLN A 105 19.29 -46.56 6.67
N LEU A 106 18.58 -46.27 7.77
CA LEU A 106 18.70 -47.09 8.98
C LEU A 106 17.79 -48.32 8.96
N ILE A 107 16.48 -48.12 8.75
CA ILE A 107 15.49 -49.21 8.88
C ILE A 107 14.47 -49.16 7.73
N ARG A 108 14.17 -50.32 7.14
CA ARG A 108 13.10 -50.50 6.14
C ARG A 108 12.05 -51.49 6.64
N VAL A 109 10.81 -51.03 6.78
CA VAL A 109 9.66 -51.84 7.18
C VAL A 109 8.89 -52.30 5.93
N GLN A 110 8.90 -53.61 5.68
CA GLN A 110 8.20 -54.21 4.54
C GLN A 110 6.72 -54.49 4.84
N ALA A 111 6.01 -54.98 3.82
CA ALA A 111 4.58 -55.27 3.87
C ALA A 111 4.24 -56.24 5.02
N GLY A 112 3.32 -55.83 5.90
CA GLY A 112 2.86 -56.62 7.04
C GLY A 112 3.91 -56.82 8.15
N ALA A 113 5.02 -56.10 8.13
CA ALA A 113 5.98 -56.05 9.22
C ALA A 113 5.58 -55.00 10.27
N SER A 114 6.04 -55.17 11.51
CA SER A 114 5.84 -54.22 12.61
C SER A 114 7.16 -53.93 13.29
N VAL A 115 7.48 -52.65 13.50
CA VAL A 115 8.69 -52.21 14.18
C VAL A 115 8.31 -51.33 15.37
N THR A 116 8.88 -51.63 16.54
CA THR A 116 8.78 -50.82 17.75
C THR A 116 10.16 -50.33 18.16
N LEU A 117 10.34 -49.01 18.28
CA LEU A 117 11.58 -48.38 18.73
C LEU A 117 11.32 -47.59 20.00
N ARG A 118 12.17 -47.78 21.01
CA ARG A 118 12.03 -47.16 22.34
C ARG A 118 13.34 -46.52 22.76
N ASN A 119 13.32 -45.24 23.17
CA ASN A 119 14.46 -44.52 23.75
C ASN A 119 15.75 -44.57 22.91
N LEU A 120 15.64 -44.40 21.60
CA LEU A 120 16.76 -44.50 20.65
C LEU A 120 17.04 -43.17 19.96
N ARG A 121 18.31 -42.91 19.67
CA ARG A 121 18.71 -41.85 18.74
C ARG A 121 18.96 -42.44 17.36
N LEU A 122 18.23 -41.97 16.36
CA LEU A 122 18.36 -42.32 14.95
C LEU A 122 18.91 -41.12 14.20
N ARG A 123 20.15 -41.22 13.71
CA ARG A 123 20.85 -40.03 13.21
C ARG A 123 21.70 -40.26 11.98
N ASP A 124 21.99 -39.17 11.27
CA ASP A 124 22.83 -39.15 10.08
C ASP A 124 22.38 -40.21 9.04
N GLY A 125 21.08 -40.47 8.96
CA GLY A 125 20.51 -41.39 7.98
C GLY A 125 20.40 -40.71 6.61
N PHE A 126 20.78 -41.41 5.55
CA PHE A 126 20.72 -40.90 4.18
C PHE A 126 20.18 -41.99 3.25
N ALA A 127 19.19 -41.65 2.43
CA ALA A 127 18.74 -42.49 1.33
C ALA A 127 19.17 -41.83 0.02
N GLU A 128 19.79 -42.58 -0.88
CA GLU A 128 20.10 -42.09 -2.22
C GLU A 128 18.86 -42.30 -3.10
N ALA A 129 18.31 -41.21 -3.66
CA ALA A 129 17.17 -41.26 -4.56
C ALA A 129 17.56 -41.99 -5.86
N ALA A 130 17.40 -43.31 -5.91
CA ALA A 130 17.49 -44.05 -7.16
C ALA A 130 16.30 -43.65 -8.05
N GLU A 131 16.56 -43.22 -9.28
CA GLU A 131 15.61 -42.63 -10.25
C GLU A 131 14.31 -43.44 -10.51
N ASN A 132 14.17 -44.64 -9.98
CA ASN A 132 13.00 -45.52 -10.19
C ASN A 132 12.51 -46.25 -8.93
N ASP A 133 13.14 -46.05 -7.77
CA ASP A 133 12.70 -46.62 -6.50
C ASP A 133 12.50 -45.52 -5.48
N ASN A 134 11.27 -45.40 -4.95
CA ASN A 134 10.83 -44.51 -3.88
C ASN A 134 11.62 -44.74 -2.56
N LEU A 135 12.94 -44.59 -2.56
CA LEU A 135 13.85 -44.72 -1.42
C LEU A 135 13.74 -43.49 -0.52
N GLY A 136 12.54 -43.13 -0.06
CA GLY A 136 12.37 -42.03 0.89
C GLY A 136 12.71 -42.43 2.33
N GLY A 137 13.00 -41.42 3.15
CA GLY A 137 13.15 -41.46 4.62
C GLY A 137 14.56 -41.77 5.06
N GLY A 138 15.41 -40.78 5.31
CA GLY A 138 16.81 -40.99 5.69
C GLY A 138 17.00 -41.95 6.87
N ALA A 139 16.12 -41.89 7.89
CA ALA A 139 16.16 -42.86 8.99
C ALA A 139 15.31 -44.11 8.72
N VAL A 140 13.99 -43.93 8.60
CA VAL A 140 13.03 -45.05 8.58
C VAL A 140 12.07 -44.92 7.41
N LYS A 141 11.87 -46.03 6.70
CA LYS A 141 10.87 -46.14 5.64
C LYS A 141 9.84 -47.21 5.99
N VAL A 142 8.56 -46.84 5.92
CA VAL A 142 7.42 -47.74 6.21
C VAL A 142 6.55 -47.87 4.97
N SER A 143 6.30 -49.12 4.54
CA SER A 143 5.66 -49.39 3.25
C SER A 143 4.59 -50.47 3.30
N LYS A 144 3.62 -50.36 2.38
CA LYS A 144 2.71 -51.46 2.01
C LYS A 144 1.95 -52.04 3.22
N GLY A 145 1.37 -51.18 4.06
CA GLY A 145 0.65 -51.59 5.26
C GLY A 145 1.54 -51.99 6.44
N GLY A 146 2.83 -51.62 6.43
CA GLY A 146 3.72 -51.79 7.57
C GLY A 146 3.32 -50.92 8.76
N GLN A 147 3.75 -51.31 9.95
CA GLN A 147 3.49 -50.60 11.19
C GLN A 147 4.78 -50.11 11.86
N LEU A 148 4.78 -48.87 12.34
CA LEU A 148 5.88 -48.28 13.09
C LEU A 148 5.35 -47.68 14.40
N LEU A 149 5.91 -48.10 15.53
CA LEU A 149 5.64 -47.55 16.85
C LEU A 149 6.92 -46.95 17.43
N LEU A 150 6.86 -45.67 17.82
CA LEU A 150 7.99 -44.92 18.36
C LEU A 150 7.64 -44.37 19.74
N GLU A 151 8.52 -44.61 20.71
CA GLU A 151 8.36 -44.09 22.06
C GLU A 151 9.69 -43.49 22.57
N GLY A 152 9.71 -42.18 22.85
CA GLY A 152 10.91 -41.51 23.38
C GLY A 152 12.09 -41.43 22.40
N CYS A 153 11.88 -41.71 21.11
CA CYS A 153 12.93 -41.70 20.10
C CYS A 153 13.32 -40.29 19.64
N GLN A 154 14.57 -40.11 19.22
CA GLN A 154 15.11 -38.85 18.70
C GLN A 154 15.67 -39.05 17.30
N PHE A 155 15.26 -38.23 16.34
CA PHE A 155 15.66 -38.29 14.94
C PHE A 155 16.43 -37.04 14.55
N TRP A 156 17.75 -37.16 14.37
CA TRP A 156 18.64 -36.01 14.16
C TRP A 156 19.41 -36.06 12.84
N PHE A 157 19.47 -34.92 12.15
CA PHE A 157 20.32 -34.76 10.96
C PHE A 157 20.09 -35.78 9.84
N ASN A 158 18.90 -36.35 9.77
CA ASN A 158 18.56 -37.29 8.71
C ASN A 158 18.16 -36.53 7.44
N ARG A 159 18.49 -37.11 6.28
CA ARG A 159 18.40 -36.46 4.98
C ARG A 159 17.62 -37.28 3.95
N ASP A 160 17.21 -36.59 2.88
CA ASP A 160 16.36 -37.09 1.77
C ASP A 160 14.86 -37.10 2.10
N PHE A 161 13.95 -37.36 1.14
CA PHE A 161 12.48 -37.25 1.29
C PHE A 161 11.94 -37.71 2.65
N GLY A 162 11.19 -36.86 3.37
CA GLY A 162 10.72 -37.18 4.71
C GLY A 162 11.78 -37.10 5.79
N GLY A 163 13.03 -36.73 5.48
CA GLY A 163 14.19 -36.52 6.35
C GLY A 163 14.46 -37.69 7.29
N ALA A 164 13.68 -37.77 8.37
CA ALA A 164 13.67 -38.90 9.26
C ALA A 164 12.76 -40.05 8.76
N ILE A 165 11.47 -39.80 8.50
CA ILE A 165 10.50 -40.88 8.28
C ILE A 165 9.72 -40.70 6.97
N PHE A 166 9.65 -41.78 6.20
CA PHE A 166 8.82 -41.86 4.99
C PHE A 166 7.77 -42.96 5.15
N ASN A 167 6.52 -42.56 5.37
CA ASN A 167 5.36 -43.43 5.64
C ASN A 167 4.45 -43.46 4.40
N PHE A 168 4.42 -44.58 3.66
CA PHE A 168 3.75 -44.63 2.36
C PHE A 168 2.95 -45.91 2.11
N ARG A 169 1.97 -45.83 1.18
CA ARG A 169 1.12 -46.95 0.73
C ARG A 169 0.37 -47.63 1.88
N GLN A 170 -0.59 -46.92 2.47
CA GLN A 170 -1.53 -47.41 3.49
C GLN A 170 -0.84 -47.90 4.77
N SER A 171 0.29 -47.32 5.11
CA SER A 171 1.04 -47.66 6.33
C SER A 171 0.46 -46.94 7.55
N ASN A 172 0.75 -47.44 8.75
CA ASN A 172 0.30 -46.83 10.00
C ASN A 172 1.48 -46.60 10.95
N SER A 173 1.71 -45.36 11.33
CA SER A 173 2.81 -44.96 12.20
C SER A 173 2.31 -44.17 13.40
N ILE A 174 2.82 -44.50 14.59
CA ILE A 174 2.49 -43.83 15.85
C ILE A 174 3.78 -43.37 16.53
N CYS A 175 3.82 -42.11 16.96
CA CYS A 175 4.93 -41.53 17.70
C CYS A 175 4.47 -40.91 19.02
N THR A 176 5.17 -41.20 20.12
CA THR A 176 4.88 -40.64 21.45
C THR A 176 6.17 -40.18 22.12
N GLY A 177 6.22 -38.91 22.55
CA GLY A 177 7.40 -38.37 23.24
C GLY A 177 8.64 -38.28 22.35
N CYS A 178 8.47 -38.18 21.03
CA CYS A 178 9.57 -38.19 20.08
C CYS A 178 10.11 -36.79 19.78
N ILE A 179 11.39 -36.71 19.39
CA ILE A 179 12.03 -35.46 18.96
C ILE A 179 12.54 -35.62 17.53
N PHE A 180 12.10 -34.76 16.63
CA PHE A 180 12.58 -34.64 15.26
C PHE A 180 13.33 -33.32 15.12
N ALA A 181 14.66 -33.36 15.03
CA ALA A 181 15.48 -32.16 15.02
C ALA A 181 16.49 -32.09 13.89
N ASN A 182 16.62 -30.93 13.25
CA ASN A 182 17.61 -30.65 12.20
C ASN A 182 17.59 -31.66 11.04
N ASN A 183 16.43 -32.26 10.74
CA ASN A 183 16.29 -33.13 9.58
C ASN A 183 16.07 -32.26 8.33
N THR A 184 16.54 -32.74 7.18
CA THR A 184 16.47 -31.97 5.93
C THR A 184 16.01 -32.86 4.79
N ALA A 185 14.90 -32.49 4.16
CA ALA A 185 14.33 -33.24 3.05
C ALA A 185 14.00 -32.32 1.88
N VAL A 186 13.66 -32.90 0.74
CA VAL A 186 12.97 -32.17 -0.32
C VAL A 186 11.57 -31.79 0.18
N ASP A 187 10.77 -32.78 0.56
CA ASP A 187 9.44 -32.57 1.14
C ASP A 187 9.37 -33.24 2.51
N GLY A 188 8.72 -32.56 3.47
CA GLY A 188 8.52 -33.07 4.82
C GLY A 188 9.85 -33.22 5.54
N GLY A 189 10.47 -32.11 5.96
CA GLY A 189 11.84 -32.11 6.49
C GLY A 189 12.12 -33.15 7.57
N ALA A 190 11.11 -33.58 8.34
CA ALA A 190 11.17 -34.69 9.29
C ALA A 190 10.25 -35.87 8.99
N ILE A 191 9.08 -35.65 8.35
CA ILE A 191 8.12 -36.71 8.03
C ILE A 191 7.50 -36.45 6.67
N TYR A 192 7.47 -37.47 5.83
CA TYR A 192 6.66 -37.52 4.63
C TYR A 192 5.62 -38.63 4.77
N ASN A 193 4.34 -38.24 4.81
CA ASN A 193 3.20 -39.15 4.98
C ASN A 193 2.35 -39.17 3.70
N ASP A 194 2.44 -40.27 2.94
CA ASP A 194 1.75 -40.44 1.67
C ASP A 194 0.66 -41.51 1.72
N ASN A 195 -0.60 -41.09 1.56
CA ASN A 195 -1.78 -41.95 1.56
C ASN A 195 -1.73 -43.01 2.69
N SER A 196 -1.34 -42.55 3.88
CA SER A 196 -1.04 -43.36 5.07
C SER A 196 -1.47 -42.61 6.33
N SER A 197 -1.51 -43.29 7.47
CA SER A 197 -1.86 -42.70 8.77
C SER A 197 -0.61 -42.45 9.60
N PHE A 198 -0.50 -41.25 10.17
CA PHE A 198 0.58 -40.90 11.10
C PHE A 198 0.02 -40.12 12.30
N ASP A 199 0.08 -40.70 13.49
CA ASP A 199 -0.35 -40.08 14.74
C ASP A 199 0.86 -39.76 15.62
N CYS A 200 0.97 -38.51 16.06
CA CYS A 200 2.04 -38.05 16.93
C CYS A 200 1.50 -37.35 18.16
N SER A 201 1.95 -37.79 19.33
CA SER A 201 1.59 -37.20 20.62
C SER A 201 2.81 -36.78 21.42
N ASN A 202 2.69 -35.67 22.16
CA ASN A 202 3.75 -35.16 23.06
C ASN A 202 5.14 -35.07 22.40
N SER A 203 5.19 -34.75 21.10
CA SER A 203 6.41 -34.82 20.30
C SER A 203 6.86 -33.43 19.85
N ALA A 204 8.15 -33.28 19.56
CA ALA A 204 8.77 -32.01 19.20
C ALA A 204 9.43 -32.06 17.81
N PHE A 205 9.07 -31.11 16.95
CA PHE A 205 9.63 -30.91 15.62
C PHE A 205 10.40 -29.59 15.61
N THR A 206 11.72 -29.65 15.67
CA THR A 206 12.57 -28.47 15.87
C THR A 206 13.57 -28.29 14.73
N ALA A 207 13.59 -27.11 14.12
CA ALA A 207 14.61 -26.74 13.13
C ALA A 207 14.72 -27.71 11.95
N ASN A 208 13.62 -28.36 11.55
CA ASN A 208 13.60 -29.17 10.35
C ASN A 208 13.48 -28.27 9.11
N HIS A 209 14.06 -28.73 8.00
CA HIS A 209 14.18 -27.94 6.79
C HIS A 209 13.68 -28.70 5.54
N ALA A 210 12.87 -28.06 4.73
CA ALA A 210 12.56 -28.50 3.36
C ALA A 210 13.39 -27.68 2.35
N SER A 211 14.29 -28.35 1.60
CA SER A 211 15.23 -27.73 0.63
C SER A 211 14.78 -27.91 -0.82
N ASN A 212 15.23 -27.01 -1.71
CA ASN A 212 14.91 -27.02 -3.15
C ASN A 212 15.97 -27.72 -4.02
N ASP A 213 16.85 -28.56 -3.46
CA ASP A 213 18.06 -29.03 -4.14
C ASP A 213 17.82 -30.00 -5.33
N SER A 214 16.56 -30.24 -5.74
CA SER A 214 16.19 -31.23 -6.74
C SER A 214 15.11 -30.80 -7.73
N GLY A 215 14.83 -29.49 -7.88
CA GLY A 215 13.77 -29.01 -8.79
C GLY A 215 12.34 -29.33 -8.35
N HIS A 216 12.18 -29.94 -7.18
CA HIS A 216 10.92 -30.11 -6.47
C HIS A 216 10.69 -28.91 -5.54
N GLN A 217 9.43 -28.63 -5.21
CA GLN A 217 9.03 -27.33 -4.66
C GLN A 217 9.25 -27.15 -3.15
N GLY A 218 9.79 -28.12 -2.41
CA GLY A 218 10.22 -27.87 -1.02
C GLY A 218 9.05 -27.72 -0.04
N TYR A 219 8.18 -28.73 0.09
CA TYR A 219 6.93 -28.66 0.83
C TYR A 219 7.06 -29.08 2.31
N GLY A 220 6.59 -28.23 3.24
CA GLY A 220 6.40 -28.62 4.64
C GLY A 220 7.71 -28.84 5.39
N GLY A 221 8.21 -27.79 6.04
CA GLY A 221 9.55 -27.79 6.66
C GLY A 221 9.76 -28.89 7.71
N ALA A 222 8.70 -29.39 8.34
CA ALA A 222 8.73 -30.57 9.20
C ALA A 222 7.94 -31.74 8.61
N VAL A 223 6.71 -31.50 8.13
CA VAL A 223 5.79 -32.57 7.73
C VAL A 223 5.17 -32.25 6.38
N HIS A 224 5.16 -33.24 5.49
CA HIS A 224 4.33 -33.25 4.31
C HIS A 224 3.29 -34.36 4.45
N ASN A 225 1.99 -34.03 4.30
CA ASN A 225 0.89 -34.97 4.46
C ASN A 225 -0.06 -34.97 3.25
N SER A 226 -0.20 -36.13 2.61
CA SER A 226 -1.27 -36.42 1.63
C SER A 226 -2.28 -37.46 2.15
N GLY A 227 -2.04 -38.05 3.33
CA GLY A 227 -2.91 -39.00 4.01
C GLY A 227 -3.60 -38.38 5.23
N TYR A 228 -3.58 -39.09 6.36
CA TYR A 228 -4.12 -38.62 7.64
C TYR A 228 -2.97 -38.35 8.61
N PHE A 229 -2.86 -37.12 9.11
CA PHE A 229 -1.88 -36.72 10.11
C PHE A 229 -2.59 -36.19 11.36
N THR A 230 -2.19 -36.66 12.54
CA THR A 230 -2.65 -36.13 13.83
C THR A 230 -1.47 -35.65 14.65
N CYS A 231 -1.59 -34.46 15.24
CA CYS A 231 -0.64 -33.98 16.25
C CYS A 231 -1.36 -33.54 17.52
N THR A 232 -1.10 -34.25 18.62
CA THR A 232 -1.65 -33.95 19.94
C THR A 232 -0.55 -33.47 20.87
N THR A 233 -0.79 -32.35 21.56
CA THR A 233 0.11 -31.77 22.58
C THR A 233 1.57 -31.68 22.13
N SER A 234 1.77 -31.42 20.83
CA SER A 234 3.08 -31.47 20.18
C SER A 234 3.56 -30.07 19.81
N THR A 235 4.87 -29.91 19.61
CA THR A 235 5.48 -28.61 19.31
C THR A 235 6.19 -28.61 17.96
N PHE A 236 6.01 -27.53 17.20
CA PHE A 236 6.67 -27.26 15.93
C PHE A 236 7.39 -25.92 16.04
N THR A 237 8.71 -25.94 16.17
CA THR A 237 9.51 -24.75 16.43
C THR A 237 10.62 -24.55 15.41
N ASN A 238 10.74 -23.35 14.86
CA ASN A 238 11.80 -22.97 13.92
C ASN A 238 11.91 -23.87 12.69
N ASN A 239 10.82 -24.54 12.28
CA ASN A 239 10.85 -25.30 11.04
C ASN A 239 10.78 -24.33 9.86
N THR A 240 11.48 -24.66 8.79
CA THR A 240 11.63 -23.78 7.64
C THR A 240 11.44 -24.55 6.34
N ALA A 241 10.78 -23.92 5.38
CA ALA A 241 10.67 -24.45 4.03
C ALA A 241 11.01 -23.36 3.04
N GLN A 242 11.74 -23.67 1.97
CA GLN A 242 12.18 -22.63 1.03
C GLN A 242 11.06 -22.06 0.17
N GLN A 243 10.02 -22.85 -0.17
CA GLN A 243 8.89 -22.30 -0.95
C GLN A 243 7.52 -22.40 -0.28
N GLN A 244 7.18 -23.49 0.42
CA GLN A 244 5.82 -23.65 0.96
C GLN A 244 5.83 -24.21 2.39
N SER A 245 4.99 -23.65 3.26
CA SER A 245 4.69 -24.16 4.61
C SER A 245 5.90 -24.34 5.53
N GLY A 246 6.12 -23.40 6.45
CA GLY A 246 7.29 -23.49 7.34
C GLY A 246 7.32 -24.75 8.21
N ALA A 247 6.18 -25.30 8.63
CA ALA A 247 6.13 -26.56 9.39
C ALA A 247 5.39 -27.69 8.68
N VAL A 248 4.11 -27.50 8.32
CA VAL A 248 3.26 -28.60 7.84
C VAL A 248 2.63 -28.22 6.51
N GLU A 249 2.89 -29.02 5.48
CA GLU A 249 2.09 -29.02 4.26
C GLU A 249 1.01 -30.09 4.38
N ASN A 250 -0.26 -29.71 4.25
CA ASN A 250 -1.37 -30.64 4.26
C ASN A 250 -2.20 -30.59 2.97
N ILE A 251 -2.22 -31.71 2.26
CA ILE A 251 -3.06 -31.97 1.09
C ILE A 251 -4.19 -32.97 1.44
N GLY A 252 -3.99 -33.79 2.48
CA GLY A 252 -4.98 -34.73 3.00
C GLY A 252 -5.75 -34.20 4.21
N ASP A 253 -5.90 -35.02 5.25
CA ASP A 253 -6.57 -34.66 6.49
C ASP A 253 -5.55 -34.40 7.59
N PHE A 254 -5.71 -33.27 8.30
CA PHE A 254 -4.86 -32.88 9.41
C PHE A 254 -5.69 -32.51 10.66
N ASP A 255 -5.44 -33.21 11.76
CA ASP A 255 -6.03 -32.92 13.05
C ASP A 255 -4.96 -32.47 14.06
N CYS A 256 -5.21 -31.34 14.72
CA CYS A 256 -4.25 -30.68 15.61
C CYS A 256 -4.91 -30.30 16.93
N PHE A 257 -4.51 -30.97 18.02
CA PHE A 257 -5.12 -30.80 19.34
C PHE A 257 -4.09 -30.35 20.39
N GLY A 258 -4.29 -29.17 20.97
CA GLY A 258 -3.43 -28.69 22.07
C GLY A 258 -1.97 -28.47 21.67
N SER A 259 -1.68 -28.35 20.37
CA SER A 259 -0.32 -28.28 19.83
C SER A 259 0.13 -26.83 19.62
N THR A 260 1.44 -26.61 19.58
CA THR A 260 2.04 -25.27 19.47
C THR A 260 2.96 -25.15 18.26
N PHE A 261 2.73 -24.13 17.44
CA PHE A 261 3.53 -23.78 16.26
C PHE A 261 4.18 -22.41 16.49
N THR A 262 5.50 -22.40 16.68
CA THR A 262 6.24 -21.18 17.01
C THR A 262 7.39 -20.93 16.05
N SER A 263 7.49 -19.69 15.54
CA SER A 263 8.65 -19.24 14.75
C SER A 263 8.94 -20.10 13.51
N ASN A 264 7.91 -20.72 12.93
CA ASN A 264 8.05 -21.43 11.66
C ASN A 264 8.00 -20.43 10.51
N ILE A 265 8.82 -20.67 9.48
CA ILE A 265 9.05 -19.71 8.40
C ILE A 265 8.88 -20.39 7.05
N ALA A 266 7.97 -19.88 6.23
CA ALA A 266 7.94 -20.18 4.80
C ALA A 266 8.78 -19.13 4.05
N GLY A 267 9.78 -19.59 3.32
CA GLY A 267 10.73 -18.78 2.58
C GLY A 267 10.11 -18.03 1.39
N TYR A 268 10.81 -16.99 0.95
CA TYR A 268 10.44 -16.19 -0.21
C TYR A 268 10.92 -16.88 -1.51
N GLY A 269 10.12 -17.81 -2.05
CA GLY A 269 10.22 -18.18 -3.47
C GLY A 269 9.76 -17.00 -4.35
N GLY A 270 10.12 -16.92 -5.62
CA GLY A 270 9.73 -15.79 -6.49
C GLY A 270 8.20 -15.54 -6.65
N TYR A 271 7.86 -14.55 -7.48
CA TYR A 271 6.53 -13.96 -7.69
C TYR A 271 5.39 -14.90 -8.17
N TYR A 272 5.61 -16.20 -8.39
CA TYR A 272 4.70 -17.04 -9.19
C TYR A 272 4.00 -18.21 -8.47
N GLU A 273 4.12 -18.38 -7.14
CA GLU A 273 3.43 -19.49 -6.45
C GLU A 273 2.55 -19.01 -5.29
N PRO A 274 1.24 -19.36 -5.25
CA PRO A 274 0.27 -18.82 -4.31
C PRO A 274 0.25 -19.51 -2.93
N PHE A 275 0.98 -20.59 -2.71
CA PHE A 275 0.76 -21.50 -1.57
C PHE A 275 1.74 -21.31 -0.40
N ARG A 276 1.64 -20.25 0.42
CA ARG A 276 2.63 -19.99 1.51
C ARG A 276 2.06 -19.57 2.86
N GLY A 277 1.85 -20.55 3.75
CA GLY A 277 1.59 -20.34 5.18
C GLY A 277 2.85 -20.45 6.04
N GLY A 278 3.05 -19.58 7.03
CA GLY A 278 4.29 -19.61 7.83
C GLY A 278 4.44 -20.85 8.70
N ALA A 279 3.34 -21.39 9.24
CA ALA A 279 3.32 -22.68 9.93
C ALA A 279 2.70 -23.78 9.08
N VAL A 280 1.50 -23.54 8.54
CA VAL A 280 0.71 -24.56 7.85
C VAL A 280 0.22 -24.01 6.52
N SER A 281 0.35 -24.76 5.43
CA SER A 281 -0.53 -24.58 4.27
C SER A 281 -1.42 -25.80 4.13
N ASN A 282 -2.70 -25.53 3.88
CA ASN A 282 -3.73 -26.54 3.87
C ASN A 282 -4.59 -26.46 2.62
N SER A 283 -4.52 -27.52 1.82
CA SER A 283 -5.38 -27.76 0.65
C SER A 283 -6.45 -28.83 0.90
N GLY A 284 -6.34 -29.60 1.99
CA GLY A 284 -7.33 -30.59 2.41
C GLY A 284 -8.18 -30.15 3.61
N ASN A 285 -8.50 -31.05 4.54
CA ASN A 285 -9.23 -30.71 5.77
C ASN A 285 -8.28 -30.45 6.93
N PHE A 286 -8.53 -29.38 7.68
CA PHE A 286 -7.76 -29.03 8.86
C PHE A 286 -8.64 -28.72 10.06
N ASN A 287 -8.55 -29.54 11.12
CA ASN A 287 -9.19 -29.28 12.40
C ASN A 287 -8.14 -28.88 13.45
N CYS A 288 -8.40 -27.78 14.15
CA CYS A 288 -7.44 -27.17 15.07
C CYS A 288 -8.10 -26.75 16.38
N PHE A 289 -7.88 -27.52 17.44
CA PHE A 289 -8.54 -27.29 18.73
C PHE A 289 -7.57 -27.11 19.88
N GLY A 290 -7.72 -26.02 20.64
CA GLY A 290 -6.88 -25.76 21.81
C GLY A 290 -5.43 -25.44 21.47
N SER A 291 -5.13 -25.13 20.20
CA SER A 291 -3.77 -25.03 19.69
C SER A 291 -3.31 -23.57 19.59
N ARG A 292 -1.99 -23.36 19.57
CA ARG A 292 -1.37 -22.03 19.54
C ARG A 292 -0.45 -21.87 18.34
N PHE A 293 -0.61 -20.77 17.59
CA PHE A 293 0.27 -20.35 16.51
C PHE A 293 0.86 -19.00 16.86
N SER A 294 2.17 -18.92 17.06
CA SER A 294 2.81 -17.65 17.37
C SER A 294 4.13 -17.39 16.68
N PHE A 295 4.40 -16.12 16.35
CA PHE A 295 5.66 -15.70 15.72
C PHE A 295 5.98 -16.40 14.40
N ASN A 296 4.98 -17.00 13.74
CA ASN A 296 5.18 -17.62 12.44
C ASN A 296 5.20 -16.53 11.36
N ASN A 297 5.98 -16.79 10.31
CA ASN A 297 6.18 -15.85 9.22
C ASN A 297 5.93 -16.55 7.88
N GLY A 298 4.93 -16.07 7.16
CA GLY A 298 4.51 -16.57 5.85
C GLY A 298 4.29 -15.42 4.87
N TYR A 299 4.29 -15.74 3.57
CA TYR A 299 4.02 -14.70 2.57
C TYR A 299 2.52 -14.40 2.48
N TYR A 300 1.65 -15.38 2.29
CA TYR A 300 0.20 -15.15 2.41
C TYR A 300 -0.13 -15.15 3.90
N GLY A 301 -0.63 -16.27 4.42
CA GLY A 301 -0.95 -16.38 5.84
C GLY A 301 0.28 -16.47 6.73
N GLY A 302 0.43 -15.55 7.68
CA GLY A 302 1.57 -15.56 8.59
C GLY A 302 1.68 -16.85 9.42
N ALA A 303 0.56 -17.44 9.80
CA ALA A 303 0.49 -18.78 10.39
C ALA A 303 -0.05 -19.82 9.41
N ILE A 304 -1.21 -19.56 8.80
CA ILE A 304 -1.94 -20.55 8.00
C ILE A 304 -2.30 -19.98 6.63
N ASN A 305 -1.95 -20.69 5.57
CA ASN A 305 -2.54 -20.46 4.26
C ASN A 305 -3.55 -21.57 3.92
N HIS A 306 -4.72 -21.21 3.40
CA HIS A 306 -5.87 -22.11 3.36
C HIS A 306 -6.63 -22.10 2.03
N TYR A 307 -6.92 -23.29 1.50
CA TYR A 307 -7.73 -23.53 0.28
C TYR A 307 -8.87 -24.53 0.47
N GLY A 308 -8.80 -25.40 1.48
CA GLY A 308 -9.75 -26.49 1.72
C GLY A 308 -10.86 -26.15 2.74
N ASN A 309 -11.00 -26.96 3.81
CA ASN A 309 -11.86 -26.65 4.96
C ASN A 309 -11.01 -26.49 6.23
N PHE A 310 -11.17 -25.37 6.95
CA PHE A 310 -10.46 -25.08 8.19
C PHE A 310 -11.44 -24.81 9.32
N THR A 311 -11.44 -25.69 10.31
CA THR A 311 -12.21 -25.51 11.54
C THR A 311 -11.29 -25.27 12.72
N CYS A 312 -11.53 -24.20 13.48
CA CYS A 312 -10.74 -23.86 14.66
C CYS A 312 -11.60 -23.61 15.90
N ARG A 313 -11.14 -24.08 17.07
CA ARG A 313 -11.86 -23.84 18.34
C ARG A 313 -10.94 -23.72 19.54
N ASN A 314 -11.19 -22.75 20.41
CA ASN A 314 -10.37 -22.53 21.60
C ASN A 314 -8.87 -22.33 21.26
N SER A 315 -8.58 -21.80 20.07
CA SER A 315 -7.20 -21.70 19.55
C SER A 315 -6.71 -20.25 19.57
N THR A 316 -5.40 -20.05 19.62
CA THR A 316 -4.78 -18.71 19.68
C THR A 316 -3.80 -18.50 18.53
N PHE A 317 -3.98 -17.41 17.80
CA PHE A 317 -3.10 -16.91 16.74
C PHE A 317 -2.50 -15.58 17.20
N ALA A 318 -1.23 -15.58 17.60
CA ALA A 318 -0.61 -14.43 18.23
C ALA A 318 0.71 -14.02 17.60
N SER A 319 0.88 -12.74 17.27
CA SER A 319 2.17 -12.20 16.81
C SER A 319 2.70 -12.89 15.54
N ASN A 320 1.82 -13.35 14.66
CA ASN A 320 2.22 -13.88 13.35
C ASN A 320 2.34 -12.73 12.35
N THR A 321 3.20 -12.92 11.35
CA THR A 321 3.48 -11.91 10.33
C THR A 321 3.24 -12.49 8.95
N GLY A 322 2.36 -11.86 8.18
CA GLY A 322 2.04 -12.19 6.79
C GLY A 322 2.30 -11.00 5.87
N TYR A 323 2.45 -11.25 4.56
CA TYR A 323 2.26 -10.17 3.57
C TYR A 323 0.76 -9.88 3.43
N GLN A 324 -0.06 -10.93 3.34
CA GLN A 324 -1.53 -10.87 3.22
C GLN A 324 -2.20 -11.82 4.20
N GLY A 325 -2.89 -11.32 5.23
CA GLY A 325 -3.40 -12.18 6.31
C GLY A 325 -2.34 -12.43 7.37
N GLY A 326 -2.25 -11.58 8.40
CA GLY A 326 -1.17 -11.67 9.39
C GLY A 326 -1.15 -13.00 10.15
N ALA A 327 -2.30 -13.65 10.33
CA ALA A 327 -2.41 -15.01 10.84
C ALA A 327 -2.88 -15.98 9.75
N VAL A 328 -4.00 -15.69 9.09
CA VAL A 328 -4.66 -16.62 8.16
C VAL A 328 -4.89 -15.95 6.81
N ALA A 329 -4.50 -16.61 5.74
CA ALA A 329 -4.96 -16.28 4.39
C ALA A 329 -5.89 -17.41 3.91
N ASN A 330 -7.09 -17.05 3.50
CA ASN A 330 -8.05 -17.95 2.87
C ASN A 330 -8.20 -17.57 1.40
N ALA A 331 -7.98 -18.51 0.49
CA ALA A 331 -7.96 -18.26 -0.94
C ALA A 331 -9.13 -18.91 -1.72
N ALA A 332 -9.98 -19.71 -1.08
CA ALA A 332 -11.22 -20.26 -1.68
C ALA A 332 -12.06 -21.11 -0.70
N GLY A 333 -11.53 -21.43 0.49
CA GLY A 333 -12.10 -22.41 1.42
C GLY A 333 -13.15 -21.86 2.38
N GLU A 334 -13.66 -22.75 3.23
CA GLU A 334 -14.49 -22.37 4.39
C GLU A 334 -13.63 -22.32 5.65
N VAL A 335 -13.70 -21.20 6.38
CA VAL A 335 -13.06 -21.04 7.68
C VAL A 335 -14.13 -20.85 8.75
N SER A 336 -14.18 -21.77 9.70
CA SER A 336 -15.12 -21.71 10.84
C SER A 336 -14.35 -21.71 12.15
N CYS A 337 -14.44 -20.61 12.90
CA CYS A 337 -13.66 -20.40 14.11
C CYS A 337 -14.55 -19.99 15.29
N SER A 338 -14.40 -20.68 16.42
CA SER A 338 -15.17 -20.38 17.63
C SER A 338 -14.33 -20.31 18.90
N ARG A 339 -14.60 -19.34 19.78
CA ARG A 339 -13.86 -19.19 21.05
C ARG A 339 -12.34 -19.05 20.84
N SER A 340 -11.94 -18.47 19.72
CA SER A 340 -10.54 -18.35 19.32
C SER A 340 -10.09 -16.89 19.36
N THR A 341 -8.80 -16.69 19.58
CA THR A 341 -8.19 -15.36 19.72
C THR A 341 -7.16 -15.10 18.62
N PHE A 342 -7.29 -13.96 17.95
CA PHE A 342 -6.33 -13.41 16.99
C PHE A 342 -5.74 -12.12 17.57
N ALA A 343 -4.50 -12.17 18.03
CA ALA A 343 -3.88 -11.08 18.78
C ALA A 343 -2.56 -10.62 18.16
N SER A 344 -2.40 -9.31 17.98
CA SER A 344 -1.11 -8.71 17.58
C SER A 344 -0.52 -9.29 16.30
N ASN A 345 -1.36 -9.79 15.39
CA ASN A 345 -0.91 -10.26 14.08
C ASN A 345 -0.72 -9.05 13.17
N THR A 346 0.27 -9.15 12.27
CA THR A 346 0.64 -8.06 11.37
C THR A 346 0.61 -8.53 9.93
N ALA A 347 -0.11 -7.81 9.07
CA ALA A 347 -0.03 -7.96 7.63
C ALA A 347 0.66 -6.73 7.02
N HIS A 348 1.60 -6.95 6.10
CA HIS A 348 2.23 -5.85 5.38
C HIS A 348 1.28 -5.13 4.42
N GLU A 349 0.28 -5.83 3.89
CA GLU A 349 -0.66 -5.29 2.91
C GLU A 349 -2.08 -5.24 3.48
N VAL A 350 -2.77 -6.37 3.55
CA VAL A 350 -4.20 -6.45 3.92
C VAL A 350 -4.48 -7.55 4.93
N GLY A 351 -5.54 -7.36 5.73
CA GLY A 351 -6.04 -8.39 6.65
C GLY A 351 -5.08 -8.64 7.81
N GLY A 352 -4.97 -7.71 8.75
CA GLY A 352 -3.96 -7.76 9.82
C GLY A 352 -4.00 -9.06 10.65
N ALA A 353 -5.17 -9.69 10.78
CA ALA A 353 -5.28 -11.09 11.21
C ALA A 353 -5.64 -12.02 10.05
N ILE A 354 -6.68 -11.71 9.29
CA ILE A 354 -7.25 -12.62 8.30
C ILE A 354 -7.46 -11.90 6.98
N TYR A 355 -6.97 -12.50 5.91
CA TYR A 355 -7.29 -12.12 4.54
C TYR A 355 -8.14 -13.22 3.90
N ASN A 356 -9.32 -12.86 3.40
CA ASN A 356 -10.23 -13.75 2.69
C ASN A 356 -10.39 -13.29 1.26
N ASN A 357 -9.88 -14.09 0.33
CA ASN A 357 -9.83 -13.79 -1.08
C ASN A 357 -10.64 -14.83 -1.89
N TYR A 358 -11.09 -14.43 -3.06
CA TYR A 358 -11.76 -15.28 -4.06
C TYR A 358 -13.05 -15.98 -3.60
N GLY A 359 -13.84 -15.36 -2.71
CA GLY A 359 -15.20 -15.83 -2.45
C GLY A 359 -15.37 -16.85 -1.31
N GLY A 360 -14.32 -17.11 -0.51
CA GLY A 360 -14.41 -18.01 0.64
C GLY A 360 -15.40 -17.55 1.72
N ALA A 361 -15.86 -18.49 2.56
CA ALA A 361 -16.77 -18.20 3.67
C ALA A 361 -16.02 -18.16 5.01
N LEU A 362 -16.21 -17.07 5.77
CA LEU A 362 -15.66 -16.91 7.11
C LEU A 362 -16.79 -16.88 8.15
N THR A 363 -16.77 -17.80 9.11
CA THR A 363 -17.72 -17.82 10.22
C THR A 363 -17.00 -17.73 11.56
N PHE A 364 -17.35 -16.72 12.35
CA PHE A 364 -16.80 -16.51 13.69
C PHE A 364 -17.89 -16.47 14.75
N HIS A 365 -17.68 -17.22 15.83
CA HIS A 365 -18.56 -17.19 17.00
C HIS A 365 -17.75 -17.07 18.29
N ASN A 366 -18.00 -16.03 19.08
CA ASN A 366 -17.27 -15.79 20.33
C ASN A 366 -15.75 -15.69 20.09
N ALA A 367 -15.34 -14.98 19.05
CA ALA A 367 -13.92 -14.80 18.71
C ALA A 367 -13.43 -13.41 19.13
N THR A 368 -12.14 -13.31 19.44
CA THR A 368 -11.51 -12.04 19.83
C THR A 368 -10.41 -11.66 18.85
N PHE A 369 -10.52 -10.48 18.26
CA PHE A 369 -9.52 -9.86 17.39
C PHE A 369 -8.96 -8.63 18.10
N THR A 370 -7.73 -8.71 18.60
CA THR A 370 -7.11 -7.62 19.36
C THR A 370 -5.79 -7.16 18.79
N SER A 371 -5.61 -5.86 18.66
CA SER A 371 -4.32 -5.25 18.30
C SER A 371 -3.72 -5.76 16.99
N ASN A 372 -4.54 -6.21 16.05
CA ASN A 372 -4.06 -6.64 14.74
C ASN A 372 -3.83 -5.41 13.84
N THR A 373 -2.82 -5.49 12.99
CA THR A 373 -2.38 -4.34 12.18
C THR A 373 -2.23 -4.72 10.71
N ALA A 374 -2.80 -3.92 9.82
CA ALA A 374 -2.62 -4.02 8.37
C ALA A 374 -1.92 -2.77 7.81
N GLY A 375 -1.04 -2.97 6.82
CA GLY A 375 -0.35 -1.87 6.15
C GLY A 375 -1.25 -1.00 5.28
N TYR A 376 -2.36 -1.52 4.76
CA TYR A 376 -3.37 -0.78 4.01
C TYR A 376 -4.76 -1.00 4.61
N ASP A 377 -5.39 -2.16 4.39
CA ASP A 377 -6.82 -2.36 4.69
C ASP A 377 -7.12 -3.57 5.59
N GLY A 378 -8.20 -3.45 6.35
CA GLY A 378 -8.71 -4.55 7.18
C GLY A 378 -7.80 -4.86 8.35
N GLY A 379 -7.74 -3.98 9.36
CA GLY A 379 -6.79 -4.12 10.46
C GLY A 379 -6.91 -5.44 11.23
N ALA A 380 -8.10 -6.05 11.26
CA ALA A 380 -8.28 -7.45 11.61
C ALA A 380 -8.61 -8.31 10.39
N ILE A 381 -9.67 -8.00 9.65
CA ILE A 381 -10.18 -8.84 8.57
C ILE A 381 -10.28 -8.01 7.29
N CYS A 382 -9.72 -8.53 6.21
CA CYS A 382 -10.02 -8.09 4.85
C CYS A 382 -10.78 -9.19 4.12
N ASN A 383 -11.99 -8.88 3.66
CA ASN A 383 -12.83 -9.77 2.88
C ASN A 383 -13.02 -9.21 1.48
N SER A 384 -12.60 -9.96 0.46
CA SER A 384 -12.77 -9.61 -0.95
C SER A 384 -13.56 -10.71 -1.65
N LEU A 385 -14.75 -10.37 -2.16
CA LEU A 385 -15.71 -11.24 -2.86
C LEU A 385 -16.36 -12.36 -2.03
N GLY A 386 -15.97 -12.51 -0.74
CA GLY A 386 -16.41 -13.61 0.13
C GLY A 386 -17.57 -13.27 1.06
N THR A 387 -17.89 -14.21 1.96
CA THR A 387 -18.91 -14.00 2.99
C THR A 387 -18.28 -13.97 4.38
N VAL A 388 -18.71 -13.02 5.22
CA VAL A 388 -18.28 -12.93 6.61
C VAL A 388 -19.49 -12.93 7.52
N THR A 389 -19.56 -13.93 8.40
CA THR A 389 -20.56 -14.01 9.48
C THR A 389 -19.85 -13.96 10.83
N CYS A 390 -20.14 -12.96 11.66
CA CYS A 390 -19.67 -12.88 13.04
C CYS A 390 -20.79 -12.79 14.06
N SER A 391 -20.61 -13.45 15.20
CA SER A 391 -21.55 -13.34 16.32
C SER A 391 -20.87 -13.43 17.68
N SER A 392 -21.29 -12.59 18.64
CA SER A 392 -20.72 -12.58 19.99
C SER A 392 -19.21 -12.34 20.01
N SER A 393 -18.66 -11.64 19.02
CA SER A 393 -17.21 -11.46 18.84
C SER A 393 -16.76 -10.06 19.24
N ALA A 394 -15.47 -9.91 19.56
CA ALA A 394 -14.88 -8.65 19.97
C ALA A 394 -13.73 -8.24 19.04
N PHE A 395 -13.75 -6.99 18.56
CA PHE A 395 -12.72 -6.36 17.74
C PHE A 395 -12.18 -5.14 18.48
N THR A 396 -10.98 -5.24 19.04
CA THR A 396 -10.40 -4.21 19.91
C THR A 396 -9.03 -3.75 19.42
N TYR A 397 -8.78 -2.44 19.35
CA TYR A 397 -7.45 -1.88 19.00
C TYR A 397 -6.89 -2.34 17.64
N ASN A 398 -7.72 -2.75 16.70
CA ASN A 398 -7.24 -3.13 15.37
C ASN A 398 -7.00 -1.86 14.53
N THR A 399 -5.93 -1.87 13.73
CA THR A 399 -5.47 -0.68 13.01
C THR A 399 -5.17 -0.99 11.54
N ALA A 400 -5.64 -0.13 10.65
CA ALA A 400 -5.31 -0.12 9.23
C ALA A 400 -4.87 1.30 8.82
N THR A 401 -4.05 1.46 7.79
CA THR A 401 -3.65 2.81 7.36
C THR A 401 -4.65 3.46 6.41
N GLN A 402 -5.50 2.68 5.74
CA GLN A 402 -6.49 3.15 4.77
C GLN A 402 -7.91 2.84 5.26
N PHE A 403 -8.48 1.67 5.00
CA PHE A 403 -9.89 1.40 5.26
C PHE A 403 -10.11 0.21 6.20
N GLY A 404 -11.21 0.24 6.96
CA GLY A 404 -11.63 -0.86 7.83
C GLY A 404 -10.63 -1.18 8.94
N GLY A 405 -10.53 -0.32 9.96
CA GLY A 405 -9.64 -0.51 11.11
C GLY A 405 -9.81 -1.85 11.81
N ALA A 406 -11.04 -2.39 11.83
CA ALA A 406 -11.28 -3.79 12.15
C ALA A 406 -11.56 -4.61 10.89
N ILE A 407 -12.58 -4.24 10.11
CA ILE A 407 -13.06 -5.06 8.99
C ILE A 407 -13.20 -4.21 7.75
N ILE A 408 -12.69 -4.70 6.62
CA ILE A 408 -13.10 -4.25 5.30
C ILE A 408 -13.85 -5.39 4.59
N ASN A 409 -14.95 -5.05 3.95
CA ASN A 409 -15.77 -5.96 3.17
C ASN A 409 -15.98 -5.41 1.76
N GLU A 410 -15.26 -5.99 0.80
CA GLU A 410 -15.28 -5.62 -0.60
C GLU A 410 -16.08 -6.64 -1.42
N GLU A 411 -17.14 -6.18 -2.08
CA GLU A 411 -17.93 -6.99 -3.03
C GLU A 411 -18.41 -8.34 -2.46
N GLY A 412 -18.76 -8.36 -1.17
CA GLY A 412 -19.15 -9.57 -0.46
C GLY A 412 -20.24 -9.34 0.58
N ASN A 413 -20.78 -10.43 1.13
CA ASN A 413 -21.86 -10.35 2.11
C ASN A 413 -21.32 -10.33 3.54
N PHE A 414 -21.70 -9.32 4.32
CA PHE A 414 -21.28 -9.20 5.72
C PHE A 414 -22.46 -9.23 6.68
N THR A 415 -22.44 -10.13 7.65
CA THR A 415 -23.41 -10.20 8.74
C THR A 415 -22.69 -10.24 10.08
N CYS A 416 -23.01 -9.31 10.98
CA CYS A 416 -22.47 -9.34 12.34
C CYS A 416 -23.51 -9.02 13.40
N GLY A 417 -23.64 -9.91 14.39
CA GLY A 417 -24.60 -9.79 15.47
C GLY A 417 -23.94 -9.80 16.86
N ASN A 418 -24.52 -9.11 17.83
CA ASN A 418 -24.13 -9.23 19.24
C ASN A 418 -22.62 -9.02 19.48
N SER A 419 -21.96 -8.15 18.73
CA SER A 419 -20.50 -8.03 18.69
C SER A 419 -20.04 -6.64 19.11
N THR A 420 -18.79 -6.52 19.57
CA THR A 420 -18.22 -5.26 20.06
C THR A 420 -17.06 -4.80 19.18
N PHE A 421 -17.06 -3.53 18.79
CA PHE A 421 -15.99 -2.88 18.04
C PHE A 421 -15.47 -1.69 18.84
N THR A 422 -14.29 -1.84 19.44
CA THR A 422 -13.76 -0.88 20.41
C THR A 422 -12.38 -0.36 20.01
N LEU A 423 -12.23 0.96 19.95
CA LEU A 423 -10.94 1.63 19.71
C LEU A 423 -10.21 1.14 18.46
N ASN A 424 -10.94 0.82 17.39
CA ASN A 424 -10.35 0.49 16.09
C ASN A 424 -10.09 1.76 15.28
N SER A 425 -9.01 1.79 14.51
CA SER A 425 -8.53 3.01 13.84
C SER A 425 -8.16 2.77 12.38
N ALA A 426 -8.65 3.64 11.48
CA ALA A 426 -8.24 3.70 10.07
C ALA A 426 -8.51 5.08 9.47
N HIS A 427 -8.28 5.31 8.18
CA HIS A 427 -8.89 6.46 7.50
C HIS A 427 -10.41 6.25 7.32
N GLY A 428 -10.85 5.02 7.05
CA GLY A 428 -12.24 4.61 6.75
C GLY A 428 -13.10 4.05 7.89
N GLY A 429 -12.75 4.30 9.15
CA GLY A 429 -13.51 3.81 10.32
C GLY A 429 -13.24 2.37 10.69
N ALA A 430 -13.94 1.83 11.70
CA ALA A 430 -13.78 0.45 12.13
C ALA A 430 -14.25 -0.58 11.08
N ILE A 431 -15.35 -0.31 10.40
CA ILE A 431 -15.91 -1.16 9.34
C ILE A 431 -16.04 -0.36 8.05
N TYR A 432 -15.55 -0.91 6.93
CA TYR A 432 -15.73 -0.34 5.60
C TYR A 432 -16.45 -1.33 4.67
N VAL A 433 -17.40 -0.84 3.86
CA VAL A 433 -18.22 -1.64 2.94
C VAL A 433 -18.43 -0.88 1.61
N ASN A 434 -18.15 -1.49 0.47
CA ASN A 434 -18.29 -0.85 -0.86
C ASN A 434 -19.10 -1.64 -1.90
N ALA A 435 -19.65 -2.81 -1.59
CA ALA A 435 -20.59 -3.51 -2.47
C ALA A 435 -21.43 -4.54 -1.69
N ASP A 436 -22.51 -5.02 -2.30
CA ASP A 436 -23.56 -5.84 -1.70
C ASP A 436 -24.19 -5.22 -0.44
N GLY A 437 -23.80 -5.67 0.75
CA GLY A 437 -24.32 -5.09 1.98
C GLY A 437 -23.83 -5.69 3.29
N ALA A 438 -24.11 -4.93 4.36
CA ALA A 438 -23.78 -5.22 5.74
C ALA A 438 -25.05 -5.30 6.61
N TYR A 439 -25.21 -6.42 7.30
CA TYR A 439 -26.30 -6.69 8.24
C TYR A 439 -25.76 -6.69 9.67
N LEU A 440 -26.00 -5.59 10.38
CA LEU A 440 -25.54 -5.37 11.74
C LEU A 440 -26.71 -5.37 12.71
N MET A 441 -26.63 -6.16 13.78
CA MET A 441 -27.65 -6.16 14.83
C MET A 441 -27.07 -6.33 16.23
N LEU A 442 -27.65 -5.64 17.21
CA LEU A 442 -27.29 -5.84 18.63
C LEU A 442 -25.81 -5.62 18.92
N SER A 443 -25.13 -4.77 18.14
CA SER A 443 -23.68 -4.58 18.24
C SER A 443 -23.33 -3.23 18.88
N ASP A 444 -22.19 -3.19 19.57
CA ASP A 444 -21.69 -2.00 20.27
C ASP A 444 -20.41 -1.48 19.62
N PHE A 445 -20.37 -0.19 19.33
CA PHE A 445 -19.26 0.48 18.69
C PHE A 445 -18.78 1.60 19.61
N ASN A 446 -17.58 1.48 20.18
CA ASN A 446 -17.10 2.40 21.20
C ASN A 446 -15.70 2.94 20.87
N GLY A 447 -15.55 4.26 20.76
CA GLY A 447 -14.24 4.90 20.65
C GLY A 447 -13.53 4.65 19.32
N ASN A 448 -14.23 4.25 18.26
CA ASN A 448 -13.59 4.02 16.96
C ASN A 448 -13.22 5.33 16.27
N ILE A 449 -12.08 5.35 15.57
CA ILE A 449 -11.45 6.57 15.04
C ILE A 449 -11.27 6.45 13.53
N ALA A 450 -11.75 7.46 12.80
CA ALA A 450 -11.49 7.67 11.37
C ALA A 450 -10.80 9.02 11.13
N MET A 451 -9.80 9.06 10.26
CA MET A 451 -9.15 10.33 9.89
C MET A 451 -9.95 11.16 8.87
N HIS A 452 -10.66 10.51 7.94
CA HIS A 452 -11.32 11.20 6.82
C HIS A 452 -12.82 10.88 6.65
N TYR A 453 -13.28 9.73 7.14
CA TYR A 453 -14.67 9.28 6.98
C TYR A 453 -15.35 9.07 8.34
N GLY A 454 -16.32 8.15 8.39
CA GLY A 454 -17.04 7.84 9.62
C GLY A 454 -16.24 6.96 10.55
N GLY A 455 -16.21 7.32 11.84
CA GLY A 455 -15.35 6.68 12.84
C GLY A 455 -15.64 5.20 13.07
N SER A 456 -16.92 4.80 12.98
CA SER A 456 -17.31 3.40 13.19
C SER A 456 -17.60 2.66 11.88
N ILE A 457 -18.43 3.20 11.00
CA ILE A 457 -18.85 2.53 9.76
C ILE A 457 -18.81 3.50 8.58
N THR A 458 -18.20 3.04 7.49
CA THR A 458 -18.20 3.71 6.19
C THR A 458 -18.85 2.81 5.15
N VAL A 459 -19.84 3.33 4.40
CA VAL A 459 -20.54 2.59 3.34
C VAL A 459 -20.59 3.43 2.08
N GLU A 460 -20.10 2.86 0.98
CA GLU A 460 -19.98 3.54 -0.32
C GLU A 460 -20.43 2.64 -1.48
N GLN A 461 -20.35 3.19 -2.71
CA GLN A 461 -20.45 2.47 -3.98
C GLN A 461 -21.71 1.59 -4.12
N GLY A 462 -22.86 2.12 -3.69
CA GLY A 462 -24.14 1.44 -3.83
C GLY A 462 -24.43 0.35 -2.79
N ALA A 463 -23.54 0.12 -1.83
CA ALA A 463 -23.72 -0.92 -0.82
C ALA A 463 -24.92 -0.66 0.11
N TYR A 464 -25.51 -1.75 0.60
CA TYR A 464 -26.67 -1.74 1.49
C TYR A 464 -26.27 -1.91 2.97
N LEU A 465 -26.67 -0.99 3.85
CA LEU A 465 -26.51 -1.12 5.29
C LEU A 465 -27.87 -1.38 5.96
N LYS A 466 -27.98 -2.48 6.69
CA LYS A 466 -29.04 -2.69 7.67
C LYS A 466 -28.45 -2.72 9.07
N CYS A 467 -28.75 -1.71 9.88
CA CYS A 467 -28.25 -1.59 11.24
C CYS A 467 -29.40 -1.49 12.23
N THR A 468 -29.54 -2.45 13.14
CA THR A 468 -30.68 -2.50 14.06
C THR A 468 -30.29 -2.77 15.51
N LYS A 469 -30.90 -2.06 16.46
CA LYS A 469 -30.69 -2.30 17.90
C LYS A 469 -29.22 -2.22 18.33
N SER A 470 -28.45 -1.34 17.69
CA SER A 470 -27.01 -1.18 17.94
C SER A 470 -26.73 0.10 18.73
N ASN A 471 -25.51 0.24 19.21
CA ASN A 471 -25.05 1.39 19.98
C ASN A 471 -23.74 1.93 19.42
N PHE A 472 -23.66 3.24 19.24
CA PHE A 472 -22.48 3.95 18.74
C PHE A 472 -22.09 5.04 19.72
N GLN A 473 -20.93 4.88 20.35
CA GLN A 473 -20.46 5.76 21.40
C GLN A 473 -19.04 6.24 21.16
N GLN A 474 -18.79 7.49 21.52
CA GLN A 474 -17.43 8.07 21.59
C GLN A 474 -16.63 7.93 20.28
N SER A 475 -17.31 7.71 19.15
CA SER A 475 -16.64 7.55 17.86
C SER A 475 -16.21 8.91 17.33
N THR A 476 -15.06 8.94 16.68
CA THR A 476 -14.48 10.17 16.10
C THR A 476 -14.24 9.98 14.62
N GLY A 477 -14.66 10.93 13.79
CA GLY A 477 -14.46 10.92 12.35
C GLY A 477 -14.41 12.33 11.78
N ALA A 478 -14.04 12.50 10.52
CA ALA A 478 -14.16 13.83 9.89
C ALA A 478 -15.61 14.12 9.50
N LYS A 479 -16.28 13.13 8.90
CA LYS A 479 -17.67 13.21 8.46
C LYS A 479 -18.44 12.02 8.99
N GLY A 480 -19.52 12.25 9.74
CA GLY A 480 -20.35 11.16 10.26
C GLY A 480 -19.61 10.34 11.31
N ALA A 481 -19.31 10.93 12.48
CA ALA A 481 -18.36 10.35 13.42
C ALA A 481 -18.66 8.89 13.82
N ALA A 482 -19.92 8.46 13.79
CA ALA A 482 -20.29 7.06 13.86
C ALA A 482 -20.43 6.44 12.45
N ILE A 483 -21.31 6.99 11.60
CA ILE A 483 -21.64 6.38 10.29
C ILE A 483 -21.49 7.42 9.16
N TYR A 484 -20.77 7.02 8.11
CA TYR A 484 -20.64 7.74 6.87
C TYR A 484 -21.26 6.95 5.71
N LEU A 485 -22.17 7.56 4.96
CA LEU A 485 -22.86 6.96 3.82
C LEU A 485 -22.67 7.83 2.58
N ALA A 486 -22.17 7.24 1.49
CA ALA A 486 -21.80 7.96 0.28
C ALA A 486 -22.03 7.16 -1.02
N GLN A 487 -21.87 7.82 -2.17
CA GLN A 487 -21.81 7.17 -3.49
C GLN A 487 -22.97 6.18 -3.74
N ALA A 488 -24.20 6.67 -3.64
CA ALA A 488 -25.44 5.91 -3.86
C ALA A 488 -25.69 4.74 -2.88
N ALA A 489 -25.02 4.71 -1.72
CA ALA A 489 -25.31 3.73 -0.67
C ALA A 489 -26.79 3.77 -0.23
N THR A 490 -27.30 2.63 0.24
CA THR A 490 -28.64 2.50 0.80
C THR A 490 -28.56 2.12 2.27
N ALA A 491 -29.28 2.80 3.17
CA ALA A 491 -29.20 2.52 4.61
C ALA A 491 -30.56 2.45 5.31
N ASN A 492 -30.81 1.34 6.00
CA ASN A 492 -31.94 1.12 6.89
C ASN A 492 -31.44 0.99 8.32
N ILE A 493 -31.52 2.07 9.09
CA ILE A 493 -31.04 2.15 10.47
C ILE A 493 -32.25 2.25 11.39
N SER A 494 -32.39 1.34 12.36
CA SER A 494 -33.52 1.43 13.28
C SER A 494 -33.25 0.96 14.70
N SER A 495 -33.96 1.54 15.67
CA SER A 495 -33.80 1.17 17.10
C SER A 495 -32.36 1.33 17.62
N THR A 496 -31.57 2.26 17.05
CA THR A 496 -30.12 2.39 17.30
C THR A 496 -29.83 3.66 18.09
N SER A 497 -28.86 3.61 19.00
CA SER A 497 -28.43 4.75 19.81
C SER A 497 -27.07 5.30 19.34
N PHE A 498 -26.97 6.62 19.26
CA PHE A 498 -25.75 7.37 18.92
C PHE A 498 -25.48 8.36 20.04
N SER A 499 -24.44 8.13 20.85
CA SER A 499 -24.13 9.01 21.98
C SER A 499 -22.68 9.45 22.07
N PHE A 500 -22.42 10.73 22.35
CA PHE A 500 -21.06 11.26 22.56
C PHE A 500 -20.12 11.08 21.36
N ASN A 501 -20.65 10.97 20.14
CA ASN A 501 -19.81 10.91 18.94
C ASN A 501 -19.41 12.33 18.51
N SER A 502 -18.20 12.50 18.00
CA SER A 502 -17.65 13.80 17.66
C SER A 502 -17.03 13.81 16.27
N ALA A 503 -17.58 14.62 15.35
CA ALA A 503 -17.01 14.83 14.02
C ALA A 503 -16.17 16.10 13.95
N THR A 504 -15.05 16.09 13.24
CA THR A 504 -14.21 17.28 13.06
C THR A 504 -14.68 18.21 11.95
N GLU A 505 -15.55 17.75 11.04
CA GLU A 505 -16.12 18.57 9.96
C GLU A 505 -17.65 18.61 10.03
N THR A 506 -18.34 17.49 9.73
CA THR A 506 -19.81 17.48 9.56
C THR A 506 -20.45 16.19 10.08
N GLY A 507 -21.72 16.25 10.52
CA GLY A 507 -22.48 15.07 10.95
C GLY A 507 -21.91 14.43 12.21
N GLY A 508 -22.19 15.00 13.39
CA GLY A 508 -21.58 14.57 14.66
C GLY A 508 -21.83 13.11 15.03
N ALA A 509 -22.84 12.45 14.48
CA ALA A 509 -23.01 11.00 14.51
C ALA A 509 -23.09 10.41 13.11
N VAL A 510 -23.97 10.93 12.25
CA VAL A 510 -24.23 10.34 10.92
C VAL A 510 -24.10 11.39 9.84
N TYR A 511 -23.44 11.02 8.74
CA TYR A 511 -23.33 11.85 7.53
C TYR A 511 -23.89 11.10 6.32
N LEU A 512 -24.68 11.82 5.52
CA LEU A 512 -25.38 11.32 4.34
C LEU A 512 -25.04 12.21 3.14
N GLU A 513 -24.41 11.64 2.11
CA GLU A 513 -24.30 12.31 0.80
C GLU A 513 -25.64 12.39 0.08
N PRO A 514 -25.82 13.33 -0.88
CA PRO A 514 -27.09 13.52 -1.55
C PRO A 514 -27.64 12.31 -2.33
N SER A 515 -26.76 11.42 -2.78
CA SER A 515 -27.13 10.23 -3.56
C SER A 515 -27.65 9.07 -2.70
N VAL A 516 -27.56 9.18 -1.36
CA VAL A 516 -27.91 8.11 -0.43
C VAL A 516 -29.43 7.93 -0.31
N THR A 517 -29.88 6.68 -0.19
CA THR A 517 -31.29 6.32 -0.04
C THR A 517 -31.54 5.47 1.21
N GLY A 518 -32.79 5.40 1.69
CA GLY A 518 -33.17 4.54 2.83
C GLY A 518 -33.93 5.27 3.94
N HIS A 519 -33.80 4.79 5.17
CA HIS A 519 -34.49 5.38 6.32
C HIS A 519 -33.77 5.21 7.67
N ILE A 520 -33.95 6.20 8.55
CA ILE A 520 -33.60 6.15 9.98
C ILE A 520 -34.90 6.17 10.79
N ASN A 521 -35.15 5.12 11.57
CA ASN A 521 -36.39 4.98 12.34
C ASN A 521 -36.17 4.58 13.81
N THR A 522 -36.84 5.24 14.77
CA THR A 522 -36.75 4.88 16.19
C THR A 522 -35.32 4.93 16.73
N CYS A 523 -34.52 5.93 16.34
CA CYS A 523 -33.13 6.08 16.79
C CYS A 523 -32.97 7.20 17.83
N ASN A 524 -31.97 7.09 18.70
CA ASN A 524 -31.66 8.10 19.71
C ASN A 524 -30.31 8.75 19.41
N PHE A 525 -30.23 10.08 19.39
CA PHE A 525 -29.02 10.87 19.15
C PHE A 525 -28.76 11.78 20.34
N ILE A 526 -27.76 11.46 21.17
CA ILE A 526 -27.53 12.10 22.48
C ILE A 526 -26.11 12.66 22.57
N ASN A 527 -25.93 13.95 22.91
CA ASN A 527 -24.60 14.53 23.16
C ASN A 527 -23.58 14.38 22.01
N ASN A 528 -24.01 14.33 20.76
CA ASN A 528 -23.08 14.30 19.62
C ASN A 528 -22.63 15.71 19.25
N SER A 529 -21.44 15.85 18.64
CA SER A 529 -20.87 17.16 18.31
C SER A 529 -20.21 17.22 16.93
N SER A 530 -20.36 18.32 16.20
CA SER A 530 -19.59 18.61 14.98
C SER A 530 -19.66 20.09 14.61
N PRO A 531 -18.72 20.64 13.81
CA PRO A 531 -18.85 22.03 13.34
C PRO A 531 -20.15 22.31 12.57
N VAL A 532 -20.63 21.34 11.76
CA VAL A 532 -21.90 21.43 11.01
C VAL A 532 -22.71 20.14 11.20
N GLY A 533 -24.02 20.25 11.53
CA GLY A 533 -24.91 19.09 11.70
C GLY A 533 -24.57 18.23 12.92
N GLY A 534 -24.75 18.79 14.12
CA GLY A 534 -24.23 18.25 15.40
C GLY A 534 -24.58 16.80 15.73
N ALA A 535 -25.64 16.25 15.13
CA ALA A 535 -25.95 14.82 15.17
C ALA A 535 -25.99 14.21 13.76
N LEU A 536 -26.73 14.85 12.86
CA LEU A 536 -26.95 14.36 11.51
C LEU A 536 -26.65 15.48 10.51
N SER A 537 -25.99 15.13 9.40
CA SER A 537 -25.81 16.03 8.25
C SER A 537 -26.47 15.44 7.01
N LEU A 538 -27.34 16.23 6.39
CA LEU A 538 -28.03 15.96 5.13
C LEU A 538 -27.68 17.05 4.13
N VAL A 539 -27.21 16.70 2.94
CA VAL A 539 -27.01 17.66 1.84
C VAL A 539 -28.11 17.43 0.82
N PRO A 540 -29.15 18.29 0.72
CA PRO A 540 -30.19 18.08 -0.27
C PRO A 540 -29.73 18.51 -1.65
N VAL A 541 -29.97 17.62 -2.62
CA VAL A 541 -30.02 17.98 -4.05
C VAL A 541 -31.49 18.26 -4.39
N LEU A 542 -31.71 19.34 -5.16
CA LEU A 542 -33.02 19.94 -5.43
C LEU A 542 -34.05 19.02 -6.12
N GLU A 543 -33.73 17.77 -6.50
CA GLU A 543 -34.62 16.97 -7.36
C GLU A 543 -34.80 15.47 -7.05
N THR A 544 -34.27 14.87 -5.98
CA THR A 544 -34.62 13.46 -5.67
C THR A 544 -34.83 13.19 -4.17
N ARG A 545 -36.04 12.70 -3.83
CA ARG A 545 -36.52 12.38 -2.48
C ARG A 545 -36.33 10.90 -2.16
N ASN A 546 -35.21 10.49 -1.55
CA ASN A 546 -34.98 9.06 -1.30
C ASN A 546 -34.58 8.67 0.14
N PHE A 547 -34.56 9.58 1.13
CA PHE A 547 -34.17 9.25 2.52
C PHE A 547 -35.19 9.75 3.56
N ASP A 548 -35.73 8.85 4.40
CA ASP A 548 -36.75 9.14 5.43
C ASP A 548 -36.19 9.10 6.86
N ILE A 549 -36.68 9.97 7.75
CA ILE A 549 -36.32 9.97 9.17
C ILE A 549 -37.60 10.06 9.98
N SER A 550 -37.86 9.04 10.78
CA SER A 550 -39.10 8.94 11.55
C SER A 550 -38.85 8.45 12.98
N GLN A 551 -39.73 8.88 13.91
CA GLN A 551 -39.78 8.37 15.29
C GLN A 551 -38.45 8.43 16.08
N SER A 552 -37.53 9.32 15.71
CA SER A 552 -36.18 9.41 16.31
C SER A 552 -36.06 10.61 17.25
N VAL A 553 -35.26 10.47 18.31
CA VAL A 553 -35.08 11.47 19.38
C VAL A 553 -33.68 12.08 19.31
N PHE A 554 -33.58 13.40 19.45
CA PHE A 554 -32.33 14.16 19.45
C PHE A 554 -32.23 14.96 20.75
N THR A 555 -31.17 14.77 21.53
CA THR A 555 -30.98 15.40 22.85
C THR A 555 -29.56 15.91 23.03
N SER A 556 -29.40 17.19 23.37
CA SER A 556 -28.11 17.80 23.74
C SER A 556 -26.99 17.69 22.70
N ASN A 557 -27.31 17.64 21.40
CA ASN A 557 -26.29 17.62 20.35
C ASN A 557 -25.80 19.05 20.04
N THR A 558 -24.52 19.23 19.75
CA THR A 558 -23.86 20.54 19.66
C THR A 558 -23.22 20.81 18.29
N ALA A 559 -23.28 22.05 17.80
CA ALA A 559 -22.58 22.46 16.59
C ALA A 559 -21.95 23.85 16.67
N SER A 560 -20.82 24.06 15.97
CA SER A 560 -19.90 25.18 16.23
C SER A 560 -20.09 26.45 15.38
N CYS A 561 -20.81 26.42 14.24
CA CYS A 561 -20.91 27.59 13.36
C CYS A 561 -22.34 28.09 13.05
N CYS A 562 -22.56 29.36 13.40
CA CYS A 562 -23.61 30.30 13.02
C CYS A 562 -23.51 30.80 11.55
N ASN A 563 -24.65 31.20 10.97
CA ASN A 563 -24.88 31.96 9.71
C ASN A 563 -25.03 31.20 8.36
N LYS A 564 -26.32 30.96 8.03
CA LYS A 564 -27.03 30.80 6.74
C LYS A 564 -26.92 29.45 5.99
N ARG A 565 -28.06 28.72 6.04
CA ARG A 565 -28.46 27.41 5.47
C ARG A 565 -27.77 26.19 6.09
N GLN A 566 -28.31 25.67 7.19
CA GLN A 566 -27.87 24.42 7.81
C GLN A 566 -29.04 23.48 8.12
N TYR A 567 -28.74 22.17 8.01
CA TYR A 567 -29.62 21.04 8.22
C TYR A 567 -29.41 20.45 9.63
N LEU A 568 -30.51 20.35 10.38
CA LEU A 568 -30.81 19.65 11.65
C LEU A 568 -29.80 19.75 12.83
N VAL A 569 -30.15 20.61 13.81
CA VAL A 569 -29.60 20.70 15.18
C VAL A 569 -30.77 20.61 16.18
N VAL A 570 -30.70 19.78 17.22
CA VAL A 570 -31.64 19.76 18.37
C VAL A 570 -30.84 19.35 19.63
N ASP A 571 -30.82 20.07 20.77
CA ASP A 571 -31.92 20.66 21.57
C ASP A 571 -31.40 21.63 22.67
N SER A 572 -32.27 22.46 23.29
CA SER A 572 -32.52 22.43 24.75
C SER A 572 -33.64 23.40 25.19
N ASN A 573 -34.85 22.88 25.42
CA ASN A 573 -35.71 23.10 26.60
C ASN A 573 -37.20 22.85 26.30
N ASN A 574 -37.62 21.58 26.30
CA ASN A 574 -38.99 21.12 26.55
C ASN A 574 -40.16 21.71 25.74
N ASP A 575 -39.91 22.35 24.60
CA ASP A 575 -40.93 22.72 23.60
C ASP A 575 -40.45 22.33 22.20
N HIS A 576 -41.27 21.53 21.52
CA HIS A 576 -41.06 21.01 20.17
C HIS A 576 -40.71 22.13 19.17
N THR A 577 -39.47 22.24 18.71
CA THR A 577 -39.13 23.13 17.58
C THR A 577 -38.05 22.56 16.66
N CYS A 578 -38.46 22.27 15.43
CA CYS A 578 -37.61 22.05 14.26
C CYS A 578 -37.22 23.44 13.71
N VAL A 579 -35.93 23.81 13.66
CA VAL A 579 -35.51 25.14 13.16
C VAL A 579 -34.86 25.02 11.78
N THR A 580 -35.58 25.47 10.75
CA THR A 580 -34.96 26.20 9.63
C THR A 580 -34.95 27.68 9.98
N CYS A 581 -33.87 28.40 9.72
CA CYS A 581 -33.89 29.87 9.75
C CYS A 581 -34.76 30.40 8.60
N ASP A 582 -36.08 30.31 8.75
CA ASP A 582 -37.07 31.33 8.44
C ASP A 582 -38.48 30.71 8.61
N THR A 583 -39.29 31.39 9.43
CA THR A 583 -40.72 31.20 9.71
C THR A 583 -41.12 30.20 10.80
N HIS A 584 -42.06 30.69 11.62
CA HIS A 584 -42.60 30.12 12.86
C HIS A 584 -43.48 28.88 12.65
N GLU A 585 -43.44 27.99 13.66
CA GLU A 585 -44.38 26.90 13.99
C GLU A 585 -44.51 25.71 13.01
N LEU A 586 -43.94 24.55 13.39
CA LEU A 586 -44.38 23.23 12.93
C LEU A 586 -44.02 22.13 13.95
N ASP A 587 -45.05 21.44 14.43
CA ASP A 587 -45.04 20.30 15.36
C ASP A 587 -44.55 19.02 14.63
N CYS A 588 -43.46 18.42 15.11
CA CYS A 588 -42.74 17.31 14.45
C CYS A 588 -43.26 15.91 14.89
N SER A 589 -44.55 15.77 15.18
CA SER A 589 -45.22 14.48 15.47
C SER A 589 -45.80 13.77 14.23
N SER A 590 -45.79 14.43 13.06
CA SER A 590 -46.20 13.83 11.78
C SER A 590 -45.61 14.58 10.59
N ILE A 591 -44.43 14.19 10.07
CA ILE A 591 -43.88 14.83 8.87
C ILE A 591 -43.56 13.80 7.78
N ARG A 592 -44.45 13.76 6.78
CA ARG A 592 -44.11 13.54 5.37
C ARG A 592 -43.64 14.88 4.81
N ILE A 593 -42.40 14.99 4.31
CA ILE A 593 -41.92 16.24 3.72
C ILE A 593 -42.45 16.37 2.29
N THR A 594 -43.57 17.06 2.13
CA THR A 594 -44.04 17.62 0.84
C THR A 594 -43.81 19.12 0.85
N VAL A 595 -42.84 19.60 0.07
CA VAL A 595 -42.66 21.03 -0.18
C VAL A 595 -43.19 21.33 -1.58
N SER A 596 -44.27 22.12 -1.64
CA SER A 596 -44.81 22.74 -2.84
C SER A 596 -44.19 24.12 -3.07
N THR A 597 -43.64 24.31 -4.26
CA THR A 597 -43.39 25.56 -5.02
C THR A 597 -43.53 26.92 -4.32
N LEU A 598 -42.48 27.77 -4.41
CA LEU A 598 -42.44 29.21 -4.83
C LEU A 598 -41.15 29.91 -4.29
N PRO A 599 -40.78 31.13 -4.75
CA PRO A 599 -40.07 31.46 -5.98
C PRO A 599 -38.63 31.98 -5.73
N LEU A 600 -37.85 32.04 -6.81
CA LEU A 600 -36.49 32.60 -6.87
C LEU A 600 -36.42 34.05 -6.35
N ALA A 601 -35.56 34.29 -5.36
CA ALA A 601 -35.03 35.61 -5.03
C ALA A 601 -33.49 35.55 -4.99
N ALA A 602 -32.89 36.47 -5.71
CA ALA A 602 -31.46 36.56 -5.99
C ALA A 602 -30.63 37.08 -4.80
N GLY A 603 -29.39 36.60 -4.71
CA GLY A 603 -28.27 37.30 -4.05
C GLY A 603 -27.71 36.61 -2.79
N PHE A 604 -26.37 36.54 -2.78
CA PHE A 604 -25.42 36.36 -1.66
C PHE A 604 -24.69 35.00 -1.50
N TRP A 605 -23.39 35.15 -1.21
CA TRP A 605 -22.22 34.23 -1.27
C TRP A 605 -21.92 33.43 0.02
N ARG A 606 -21.31 32.20 -0.07
CA ARG A 606 -19.89 31.84 0.30
C ARG A 606 -19.57 30.31 0.25
N GLU A 607 -18.35 30.01 -0.25
CA GLU A 607 -17.38 28.88 -0.15
C GLU A 607 -17.75 27.38 -0.24
N THR A 608 -17.06 26.74 -1.20
CA THR A 608 -16.95 25.31 -1.59
C THR A 608 -18.14 24.67 -2.29
N PHE A 609 -18.28 24.98 -3.58
CA PHE A 609 -18.98 24.16 -4.56
C PHE A 609 -17.95 23.52 -5.51
N TYR A 610 -18.14 22.23 -5.81
CA TYR A 610 -17.49 21.59 -6.95
C TYR A 610 -18.12 22.11 -8.26
N GLN A 611 -17.31 22.85 -9.01
CA GLN A 611 -17.13 22.82 -10.47
C GLN A 611 -18.30 22.89 -11.49
N GLU A 612 -19.52 23.33 -11.15
CA GLU A 612 -20.50 23.69 -12.22
C GLU A 612 -21.19 25.06 -12.15
N ASP A 613 -21.05 25.87 -11.09
CA ASP A 613 -21.69 27.21 -11.05
C ASP A 613 -20.72 28.37 -10.80
N LEU A 614 -20.37 29.04 -11.90
CA LEU A 614 -19.45 30.18 -12.03
C LEU A 614 -20.07 31.52 -11.58
N HIS A 615 -21.02 31.50 -10.64
CA HIS A 615 -21.80 32.70 -10.25
C HIS A 615 -21.19 33.48 -9.08
N CYS A 616 -20.09 33.01 -8.50
CA CYS A 616 -19.45 33.60 -7.35
C CYS A 616 -17.92 33.54 -7.49
N ALA A 617 -17.32 34.40 -8.33
CA ALA A 617 -15.86 34.52 -8.51
C ALA A 617 -15.25 35.88 -8.10
N VAL A 618 -16.06 36.85 -7.65
CA VAL A 618 -15.64 38.20 -7.23
C VAL A 618 -15.86 38.42 -5.72
N CYS A 619 -14.79 38.64 -4.96
CA CYS A 619 -14.86 38.87 -3.52
C CYS A 619 -15.59 40.19 -3.15
N ALA A 620 -16.27 40.21 -2.01
CA ALA A 620 -16.92 41.40 -1.47
C ALA A 620 -15.89 42.45 -0.98
N PRO A 621 -16.25 43.75 -0.91
CA PRO A 621 -15.37 44.80 -0.39
C PRO A 621 -14.86 44.47 1.03
N GLY A 622 -13.55 44.60 1.28
CA GLY A 622 -12.90 44.22 2.54
C GLY A 622 -12.35 42.79 2.60
N TYR A 623 -12.41 42.06 1.48
CA TYR A 623 -11.87 40.71 1.33
C TYR A 623 -10.91 40.61 0.14
N ALA A 624 -9.79 39.90 0.31
CA ALA A 624 -8.80 39.66 -0.74
C ALA A 624 -8.95 38.26 -1.37
N SER A 625 -8.80 38.16 -2.69
CA SER A 625 -8.85 36.89 -3.42
C SER A 625 -7.52 36.12 -3.34
N LEU A 626 -7.60 34.81 -3.05
CA LEU A 626 -6.49 33.84 -3.06
C LEU A 626 -6.58 32.89 -4.27
N PRO A 627 -5.47 32.23 -4.65
CA PRO A 627 -5.49 31.16 -5.66
C PRO A 627 -6.56 30.10 -5.34
N GLY A 628 -7.36 29.72 -6.35
CA GLY A 628 -8.49 28.79 -6.18
C GLY A 628 -9.82 29.44 -5.75
N TYR A 629 -10.02 30.73 -6.06
CA TYR A 629 -11.29 31.46 -5.88
C TYR A 629 -11.78 31.58 -4.42
N ARG A 630 -10.85 31.70 -3.46
CA ARG A 630 -11.17 31.88 -2.02
C ARG A 630 -11.02 33.34 -1.60
N CYS A 631 -11.88 33.83 -0.70
CA CYS A 631 -11.87 35.23 -0.26
C CYS A 631 -11.50 35.31 1.23
N VAL A 632 -10.42 36.02 1.57
CA VAL A 632 -9.94 36.20 2.95
C VAL A 632 -10.25 37.59 3.48
N GLU A 633 -10.70 37.69 4.73
CA GLU A 633 -11.08 38.96 5.37
C GLU A 633 -9.84 39.82 5.69
N CYS A 634 -9.88 41.11 5.35
CA CYS A 634 -8.82 42.06 5.65
C CYS A 634 -8.79 42.47 7.14
N THR A 635 -8.40 41.57 8.04
CA THR A 635 -8.16 41.92 9.46
C THR A 635 -6.72 42.37 9.66
N SER A 636 -6.50 43.66 10.00
CA SER A 636 -5.29 44.33 10.52
C SER A 636 -3.91 43.62 10.42
N GLY A 637 -3.64 42.97 9.29
CA GLY A 637 -2.37 42.38 8.88
C GLY A 637 -1.74 43.18 7.74
N ALA A 638 -2.25 44.40 7.50
CA ALA A 638 -1.67 45.38 6.58
C ALA A 638 -0.19 45.64 6.89
N THR A 639 0.26 45.39 8.14
CA THR A 639 1.66 45.50 8.57
C THR A 639 2.55 44.41 7.97
N ALA A 640 2.12 43.15 7.89
CA ALA A 640 2.96 42.08 7.36
C ALA A 640 3.23 42.26 5.86
N ALA A 641 2.19 42.52 5.06
CA ALA A 641 2.33 42.75 3.62
C ALA A 641 3.13 44.03 3.29
N THR A 642 2.92 45.13 4.04
CA THR A 642 3.73 46.34 3.88
C THR A 642 5.17 46.14 4.35
N ILE A 643 5.42 45.37 5.42
CA ILE A 643 6.76 44.99 5.86
C ILE A 643 7.46 44.14 4.80
N THR A 644 6.76 43.20 4.13
CA THR A 644 7.35 42.37 3.06
C THR A 644 7.65 43.20 1.81
N ILE A 645 6.75 44.11 1.40
CA ILE A 645 6.97 45.04 0.28
C ILE A 645 8.13 45.99 0.60
N LEU A 646 8.17 46.57 1.80
CA LEU A 646 9.27 47.43 2.24
C LEU A 646 10.59 46.66 2.37
N ALA A 647 10.57 45.40 2.82
CA ALA A 647 11.75 44.55 2.89
C ALA A 647 12.29 44.19 1.50
N VAL A 648 11.41 43.97 0.52
CA VAL A 648 11.79 43.67 -0.87
C VAL A 648 12.30 44.92 -1.58
N VAL A 649 11.64 46.06 -1.40
CA VAL A 649 12.13 47.34 -1.92
C VAL A 649 13.44 47.71 -1.24
N ALA A 650 13.59 47.46 0.07
CA ALA A 650 14.85 47.62 0.79
C ALA A 650 15.94 46.65 0.27
N LEU A 651 15.61 45.38 0.01
CA LEU A 651 16.55 44.42 -0.57
C LEU A 651 16.94 44.78 -2.00
N ALA A 652 16.00 45.21 -2.83
CA ALA A 652 16.25 45.64 -4.21
C ALA A 652 17.07 46.93 -4.23
N THR A 653 16.79 47.89 -3.34
CA THR A 653 17.57 49.12 -3.20
C THR A 653 18.94 48.85 -2.57
N LEU A 654 19.07 47.94 -1.60
CA LEU A 654 20.36 47.48 -1.06
C LEU A 654 21.17 46.72 -2.10
N LEU A 655 20.54 45.94 -2.98
CA LEU A 655 21.19 45.25 -4.10
C LEU A 655 21.63 46.25 -5.18
N LEU A 656 20.79 47.25 -5.47
CA LEU A 656 21.11 48.35 -6.38
C LEU A 656 22.24 49.22 -5.83
N LEU A 657 22.19 49.57 -4.54
CA LEU A 657 23.23 50.29 -3.81
C LEU A 657 24.52 49.47 -3.70
N TRP A 658 24.44 48.16 -3.48
CA TRP A 658 25.59 47.25 -3.52
C TRP A 658 26.21 47.19 -4.91
N LEU A 659 25.39 47.13 -5.97
CA LEU A 659 25.83 47.17 -7.36
C LEU A 659 26.45 48.54 -7.74
N LEU A 660 25.92 49.64 -7.18
CA LEU A 660 26.45 51.00 -7.36
C LEU A 660 27.74 51.23 -6.55
N CYS A 661 27.80 50.79 -5.29
CA CYS A 661 28.99 50.84 -4.42
C CYS A 661 30.11 49.91 -4.89
N SER A 662 29.78 48.82 -5.60
CA SER A 662 30.80 47.98 -6.26
C SER A 662 31.60 48.71 -7.36
N LYS A 663 31.23 49.95 -7.70
CA LYS A 663 32.03 50.87 -8.53
C LYS A 663 33.01 51.76 -7.76
N ALA A 664 32.97 51.85 -6.43
CA ALA A 664 33.87 52.77 -5.70
C ALA A 664 35.30 52.21 -5.51
N THR A 665 35.49 50.89 -5.51
CA THR A 665 36.80 50.27 -5.17
C THR A 665 37.58 49.71 -6.36
N GLY A 666 37.03 49.76 -7.58
CA GLY A 666 37.65 49.11 -8.74
C GLY A 666 38.24 50.03 -9.82
N VAL A 667 38.09 51.36 -9.67
CA VAL A 667 38.43 52.32 -10.73
C VAL A 667 39.49 53.35 -10.32
N VAL A 668 39.92 53.40 -9.04
CA VAL A 668 40.85 54.44 -8.56
C VAL A 668 42.29 53.97 -8.32
N ASP A 669 42.57 52.71 -7.99
CA ASP A 669 43.96 52.33 -7.68
C ASP A 669 44.69 51.77 -8.90
N GLY A 670 45.39 52.67 -9.59
CA GLY A 670 46.51 52.31 -10.44
C GLY A 670 47.71 51.95 -9.60
N VAL A 671 48.05 50.66 -9.52
CA VAL A 671 49.41 50.21 -9.19
C VAL A 671 49.70 48.94 -9.98
N ASP A 672 50.77 49.00 -10.76
CA ASP A 672 51.43 47.90 -11.44
C ASP A 672 52.07 46.95 -10.42
N SER A 673 51.77 45.65 -10.49
CA SER A 673 52.74 44.58 -10.21
C SER A 673 52.09 43.20 -10.32
N ALA A 674 52.68 42.37 -11.16
CA ALA A 674 52.44 40.95 -11.23
C ALA A 674 53.35 40.26 -10.22
N GLN A 675 52.88 40.03 -8.99
CA GLN A 675 53.34 38.96 -8.10
C GLN A 675 52.53 39.03 -6.79
N GLU A 676 52.14 37.86 -6.27
CA GLU A 676 51.46 37.64 -4.99
C GLU A 676 50.01 38.14 -4.81
N VAL A 677 49.04 37.38 -5.31
CA VAL A 677 47.75 37.20 -4.60
C VAL A 677 47.26 35.74 -4.76
N GLY A 678 47.95 34.83 -4.09
CA GLY A 678 47.23 33.76 -3.40
C GLY A 678 46.50 34.40 -2.23
N ALA A 679 45.23 34.07 -2.03
CA ALA A 679 44.42 34.49 -0.87
C ALA A 679 43.98 35.98 -0.81
N ALA A 680 43.13 36.43 -1.73
CA ALA A 680 42.10 37.44 -1.43
C ALA A 680 40.98 37.44 -2.48
N ALA A 681 40.35 36.27 -2.69
CA ALA A 681 39.03 36.25 -3.32
C ALA A 681 38.04 36.89 -2.32
N GLY A 682 37.84 38.21 -2.43
CA GLY A 682 36.88 38.93 -1.61
C GLY A 682 35.51 38.24 -1.63
N PRO A 683 34.72 38.35 -0.54
CA PRO A 683 33.53 37.52 -0.29
C PRO A 683 32.52 37.49 -1.46
N SER A 684 32.46 38.56 -2.25
CA SER A 684 31.67 38.72 -3.47
C SER A 684 31.95 37.70 -4.59
N SER A 685 33.21 37.27 -4.76
CA SER A 685 33.60 36.35 -5.85
C SER A 685 33.36 34.88 -5.52
N LYS A 686 33.43 34.51 -4.22
CA LYS A 686 33.06 33.18 -3.72
C LYS A 686 31.54 33.00 -3.73
N LEU A 687 30.75 33.98 -3.28
CA LEU A 687 29.28 33.91 -3.34
C LEU A 687 28.75 33.77 -4.77
N ALA A 688 29.31 34.52 -5.73
CA ALA A 688 28.89 34.41 -7.13
C ALA A 688 29.22 33.03 -7.75
N ARG A 689 30.37 32.42 -7.40
CA ARG A 689 30.71 31.05 -7.82
C ARG A 689 29.82 30.00 -7.17
N VAL A 690 29.51 30.16 -5.88
CA VAL A 690 28.59 29.28 -5.13
C VAL A 690 27.17 29.40 -5.69
N GLY A 691 26.68 30.59 -5.99
CA GLY A 691 25.36 30.80 -6.60
C GLY A 691 25.21 30.15 -7.98
N VAL A 692 26.24 30.21 -8.83
CA VAL A 692 26.26 29.53 -10.14
C VAL A 692 26.31 28.00 -10.00
N LEU A 693 27.07 27.48 -9.03
CA LEU A 693 27.14 26.04 -8.74
C LEU A 693 25.84 25.50 -8.12
N LEU A 694 25.21 26.24 -7.21
CA LEU A 694 23.90 25.91 -6.64
C LEU A 694 22.81 25.94 -7.70
N MET A 695 22.77 26.98 -8.55
CA MET A 695 21.84 27.05 -9.69
C MET A 695 22.00 25.87 -10.65
N GLN A 696 23.21 25.36 -10.88
CA GLN A 696 23.42 24.18 -11.72
C GLN A 696 22.86 22.89 -11.08
N ARG A 697 22.92 22.76 -9.74
CA ARG A 697 22.42 21.58 -9.01
C ARG A 697 20.91 21.63 -8.75
N PHE A 698 20.35 22.81 -8.51
CA PHE A 698 18.95 23.01 -8.15
C PHE A 698 18.06 23.49 -9.32
N ARG A 699 18.59 23.59 -10.54
CA ARG A 699 17.84 23.98 -11.74
C ARG A 699 16.58 23.14 -11.95
N ILE A 700 16.68 21.81 -11.87
CA ILE A 700 15.54 20.92 -12.13
C ILE A 700 14.46 21.10 -11.04
N PRO A 701 14.77 21.06 -9.74
CA PRO A 701 13.82 21.38 -8.68
C PRO A 701 13.13 22.74 -8.84
N ILE A 702 13.88 23.81 -9.14
CA ILE A 702 13.31 25.17 -9.34
C ILE A 702 12.29 25.16 -10.48
N VAL A 703 12.61 24.47 -11.57
CA VAL A 703 11.73 24.39 -12.76
C VAL A 703 10.50 23.56 -12.50
N VAL A 704 10.63 22.48 -11.74
CA VAL A 704 9.49 21.64 -11.33
C VAL A 704 8.55 22.46 -10.43
N ILE A 705 9.09 23.19 -9.45
CA ILE A 705 8.29 24.09 -8.60
C ILE A 705 7.61 25.16 -9.45
N GLN A 706 8.32 25.84 -10.36
CA GLN A 706 7.75 26.83 -11.27
C GLN A 706 6.59 26.29 -12.12
N VAL A 707 6.70 25.06 -12.63
CA VAL A 707 5.63 24.44 -13.42
C VAL A 707 4.48 24.00 -12.53
N LEU A 708 4.74 23.43 -11.35
CA LEU A 708 3.70 22.97 -10.43
C LEU A 708 2.85 24.12 -9.89
N THR A 709 3.47 25.23 -9.44
CA THR A 709 2.73 26.39 -8.93
C THR A 709 1.86 27.04 -10.00
N GLN A 710 2.32 27.04 -11.25
CA GLN A 710 1.56 27.53 -12.40
C GLN A 710 0.43 26.57 -12.80
N TYR A 711 0.69 25.28 -12.81
CA TYR A 711 -0.29 24.24 -13.13
C TYR A 711 -1.48 24.29 -12.17
N ILE A 712 -1.22 24.42 -10.86
CA ILE A 712 -2.27 24.55 -9.83
C ILE A 712 -3.11 25.81 -10.07
N SER A 713 -2.48 26.92 -10.45
CA SER A 713 -3.17 28.18 -10.72
C SER A 713 -4.11 28.10 -11.91
N ILE A 714 -3.77 27.32 -12.94
CA ILE A 714 -4.58 27.19 -14.16
C ILE A 714 -5.69 26.14 -13.99
N THR A 715 -5.38 25.05 -13.28
CA THR A 715 -6.31 23.92 -13.11
C THR A 715 -7.24 24.06 -11.91
N GLY A 716 -6.93 24.95 -10.96
CA GLY A 716 -7.69 25.09 -9.72
C GLY A 716 -7.57 23.87 -8.79
N LEU A 717 -6.54 23.04 -8.97
CA LEU A 717 -6.34 21.79 -8.23
C LEU A 717 -6.27 22.05 -6.72
N THR A 718 -7.17 21.41 -5.97
CA THR A 718 -7.20 21.50 -4.51
C THR A 718 -6.20 20.54 -3.90
N LEU A 719 -5.13 21.07 -3.30
CA LEU A 719 -4.08 20.29 -2.64
C LEU A 719 -4.23 20.35 -1.11
N PRO A 720 -3.72 19.34 -0.36
CA PRO A 720 -3.73 19.34 1.09
C PRO A 720 -3.08 20.60 1.68
N LEU A 721 -3.60 21.08 2.81
CA LEU A 721 -3.14 22.32 3.46
C LEU A 721 -1.62 22.33 3.73
N GLN A 722 -1.03 21.22 4.17
CA GLN A 722 0.42 21.17 4.44
C GLN A 722 1.25 21.33 3.15
N TYR A 723 0.74 20.84 2.02
CA TYR A 723 1.42 20.97 0.73
C TYR A 723 1.27 22.38 0.16
N LEU A 724 0.12 23.03 0.37
CA LEU A 724 -0.08 24.44 0.02
C LEU A 724 0.83 25.36 0.85
N GLU A 725 0.98 25.10 2.15
CA GLU A 725 1.92 25.83 3.01
C GLU A 725 3.38 25.67 2.55
N PHE A 726 3.77 24.44 2.19
CA PHE A 726 5.09 24.17 1.60
C PHE A 726 5.27 24.91 0.27
N LEU A 727 4.29 24.83 -0.64
CA LEU A 727 4.34 25.51 -1.94
C LEU A 727 4.41 27.03 -1.77
N HIS A 728 3.64 27.61 -0.86
CA HIS A 728 3.73 29.02 -0.50
C HIS A 728 5.12 29.37 0.06
N ALA A 729 5.71 28.51 0.89
CA ALA A 729 7.05 28.73 1.44
C ALA A 729 8.16 28.70 0.36
N VAL A 730 7.94 28.00 -0.76
CA VAL A 730 8.92 27.90 -1.87
C VAL A 730 8.55 28.72 -3.11
N ASP A 731 7.39 29.39 -3.13
CA ASP A 731 6.91 30.16 -4.29
C ASP A 731 7.82 31.36 -4.63
N PHE A 732 8.61 31.88 -3.69
CA PHE A 732 9.60 32.91 -3.99
C PHE A 732 10.64 32.48 -5.06
N LEU A 733 10.85 31.16 -5.23
CA LEU A 733 11.74 30.58 -6.25
C LEU A 733 11.15 30.68 -7.66
N SER A 734 9.83 30.88 -7.79
CA SER A 734 9.17 31.06 -9.08
C SER A 734 9.41 32.46 -9.67
N LEU A 735 9.85 33.42 -8.84
CA LEU A 735 9.97 34.85 -9.18
C LEU A 735 8.72 35.42 -9.85
N ASP A 736 7.58 34.82 -9.52
CA ASP A 736 6.30 35.22 -10.02
C ASP A 736 5.84 36.45 -9.25
N MET A 737 5.70 37.61 -9.91
CA MET A 737 5.38 38.87 -9.23
C MET A 737 3.92 38.96 -8.74
N ARG A 738 3.17 37.84 -8.78
CA ARG A 738 1.81 37.72 -8.23
C ARG A 738 1.71 38.13 -6.75
N TRP A 739 2.73 37.85 -5.95
CA TRP A 739 2.80 38.28 -4.54
C TRP A 739 3.04 39.80 -4.36
N LEU A 740 3.61 40.49 -5.37
CA LEU A 740 3.91 41.92 -5.32
C LEU A 740 2.67 42.78 -5.60
N THR A 741 1.63 42.19 -6.21
CA THR A 741 0.43 42.88 -6.70
C THR A 741 -0.88 42.41 -6.04
N SER A 742 -0.80 41.47 -5.07
CA SER A 742 -1.93 41.13 -4.22
C SER A 742 -1.70 41.51 -2.74
N PRO A 743 -1.58 42.80 -2.40
CA PRO A 743 -2.10 43.25 -1.14
C PRO A 743 -3.55 43.66 -1.42
N GLY A 744 -4.48 42.69 -1.45
CA GLY A 744 -5.93 42.97 -1.58
C GLY A 744 -6.52 43.82 -0.44
N CYS A 745 -5.67 44.41 0.40
CA CYS A 745 -6.03 45.36 1.44
C CYS A 745 -5.22 46.68 1.38
N ALA A 746 -4.31 46.90 0.38
CA ALA A 746 -3.51 48.13 0.28
C ALA A 746 -3.69 48.91 -1.05
N ALA A 747 -4.03 48.25 -2.16
CA ALA A 747 -4.43 48.90 -3.42
C ALA A 747 -5.15 47.89 -4.34
N ASP A 748 -6.33 48.25 -4.85
CA ASP A 748 -7.08 47.45 -5.82
C ASP A 748 -6.43 47.55 -7.21
N ILE A 749 -5.48 46.66 -7.51
CA ILE A 749 -4.88 46.53 -8.84
C ILE A 749 -5.56 45.37 -9.57
N ASN A 750 -6.32 45.69 -10.61
CA ASN A 750 -6.95 44.69 -11.49
C ASN A 750 -5.92 43.94 -12.37
N PHE A 751 -6.36 42.90 -13.09
CA PHE A 751 -5.48 42.10 -13.94
C PHE A 751 -4.64 42.92 -14.95
N TYR A 752 -5.17 44.02 -15.51
CA TYR A 752 -4.42 44.85 -16.46
C TYR A 752 -3.19 45.52 -15.82
N GLY A 753 -3.31 45.99 -14.58
CA GLY A 753 -2.16 46.51 -13.84
C GLY A 753 -1.12 45.43 -13.57
N ARG A 754 -1.56 44.20 -13.25
CA ARG A 754 -0.68 43.04 -13.08
C ARG A 754 0.07 42.71 -14.37
N LEU A 755 -0.62 42.69 -15.50
CA LEU A 755 -0.02 42.46 -16.83
C LEU A 755 1.08 43.49 -17.12
N LEU A 756 0.82 44.77 -16.91
CA LEU A 756 1.80 45.85 -17.15
C LEU A 756 3.02 45.74 -16.24
N VAL A 757 2.83 45.44 -14.95
CA VAL A 757 3.96 45.28 -14.01
C VAL A 757 4.79 44.06 -14.39
N ALA A 758 4.16 42.91 -14.65
CA ALA A 758 4.83 41.67 -15.00
C ALA A 758 5.69 41.79 -16.28
N THR A 759 5.24 42.57 -17.27
CA THR A 759 5.95 42.73 -18.56
C THR A 759 6.90 43.93 -18.60
N LEU A 760 6.60 45.04 -17.92
CA LEU A 760 7.44 46.25 -17.95
C LEU A 760 8.52 46.26 -16.86
N ALA A 761 8.24 45.75 -15.65
CA ALA A 761 9.21 45.77 -14.56
C ALA A 761 10.51 45.01 -14.93
N PRO A 762 10.48 43.81 -15.56
CA PRO A 762 11.70 43.16 -16.00
C PRO A 762 12.48 43.94 -17.06
N LEU A 763 11.80 44.69 -17.93
CA LEU A 763 12.45 45.54 -18.94
C LEU A 763 13.14 46.74 -18.29
N VAL A 764 12.47 47.38 -17.32
CA VAL A 764 13.03 48.49 -16.54
C VAL A 764 14.20 48.03 -15.68
N ILE A 765 14.07 46.89 -14.99
CA ILE A 765 15.15 46.28 -14.21
C ILE A 765 16.34 45.95 -15.12
N SER A 766 16.09 45.38 -16.31
CA SER A 766 17.14 45.13 -17.30
C SER A 766 17.79 46.45 -17.74
N ALA A 767 17.01 47.48 -18.07
CA ALA A 767 17.54 48.79 -18.44
C ALA A 767 18.38 49.42 -17.32
N LEU A 768 17.96 49.32 -16.06
CA LEU A 768 18.68 49.88 -14.90
C LEU A 768 19.95 49.09 -14.56
N ILE A 769 19.94 47.77 -14.70
CA ILE A 769 21.12 46.92 -14.47
C ILE A 769 22.17 47.12 -15.58
N PHE A 770 21.73 47.28 -16.83
CA PHE A 770 22.63 47.28 -17.99
C PHE A 770 22.99 48.69 -18.52
N SER A 771 22.18 49.74 -18.29
CA SER A 771 22.46 51.11 -18.78
C SER A 771 23.72 51.77 -18.19
N PRO A 772 24.07 51.63 -16.89
CA PRO A 772 25.28 52.26 -16.34
C PRO A 772 26.56 51.52 -16.73
N ARG A 773 26.45 50.30 -17.27
CA ARG A 773 27.57 49.46 -17.75
C ARG A 773 27.73 49.58 -19.26
N PHE A 774 26.63 49.73 -20.00
CA PHE A 774 26.61 50.10 -21.41
C PHE A 774 27.18 51.52 -21.64
N TYR A 775 26.82 52.49 -20.78
CA TYR A 775 27.42 53.83 -20.77
C TYR A 775 28.95 53.78 -20.54
N LEU A 776 29.40 53.00 -19.56
CA LEU A 776 30.84 52.79 -19.32
C LEU A 776 31.53 52.07 -20.48
N TRP A 777 30.87 51.14 -21.17
CA TRP A 777 31.40 50.46 -22.36
C TRP A 777 31.54 51.41 -23.55
N ILE A 778 30.59 52.33 -23.76
CA ILE A 778 30.69 53.39 -24.78
C ILE A 778 31.85 54.35 -24.47
N VAL A 779 31.99 54.77 -23.21
CA VAL A 779 33.04 55.71 -22.78
C VAL A 779 34.43 55.06 -22.81
N SER A 780 34.55 53.79 -22.40
CA SER A 780 35.82 53.03 -22.38
C SER A 780 36.25 52.47 -23.73
N ARG A 781 35.34 52.34 -24.72
CA ARG A 781 35.69 52.06 -26.13
C ARG A 781 36.63 53.12 -26.74
N ARG A 782 36.70 54.32 -26.16
CA ARG A 782 37.62 55.39 -26.57
C ARG A 782 39.04 55.24 -25.99
N ARG A 783 39.30 54.30 -25.07
CA ARG A 783 40.63 54.06 -24.46
C ARG A 783 41.07 52.60 -24.64
N LEU A 784 42.04 52.34 -25.53
CA LEU A 784 42.51 50.98 -25.88
C LEU A 784 43.01 50.15 -24.68
N ALA A 785 43.54 50.79 -23.63
CA ALA A 785 44.15 50.12 -22.47
C ALA A 785 43.14 49.39 -21.53
N VAL A 786 41.84 49.70 -21.60
CA VAL A 786 40.81 49.14 -20.69
C VAL A 786 40.09 47.90 -21.29
N ALA A 787 40.39 47.57 -22.55
CA ALA A 787 39.69 46.57 -23.34
C ALA A 787 39.59 45.15 -22.70
N PRO A 788 40.61 44.56 -22.05
CA PRO A 788 40.51 43.20 -21.51
C PRO A 788 39.67 43.11 -20.22
N LYS A 789 39.78 44.10 -19.31
CA LYS A 789 38.97 44.16 -18.07
C LYS A 789 37.49 44.42 -18.38
N LEU A 790 37.20 45.28 -19.34
CA LEU A 790 35.83 45.55 -19.81
C LEU A 790 35.16 44.30 -20.42
N ARG A 791 35.93 43.45 -21.12
CA ARG A 791 35.42 42.22 -21.76
C ARG A 791 34.99 41.15 -20.75
N GLN A 792 35.64 41.05 -19.58
CA GLN A 792 35.22 40.12 -18.51
C GLN A 792 33.93 40.57 -17.83
N VAL A 793 33.72 41.88 -17.70
CA VAL A 793 32.48 42.45 -17.14
C VAL A 793 31.30 42.16 -18.05
N VAL A 794 31.44 42.35 -19.37
CA VAL A 794 30.37 42.05 -20.36
C VAL A 794 29.97 40.58 -20.34
N ALA A 795 30.91 39.64 -20.22
CA ALA A 795 30.58 38.21 -20.14
C ALA A 795 29.80 37.85 -18.87
N ARG A 796 30.11 38.51 -17.74
CA ARG A 796 29.38 38.35 -16.47
C ARG A 796 27.97 38.94 -16.56
N ASP A 797 27.81 40.07 -17.26
CA ASP A 797 26.52 40.72 -17.47
C ASP A 797 25.59 39.87 -18.35
N VAL A 798 26.12 39.30 -19.45
CA VAL A 798 25.36 38.38 -20.31
C VAL A 798 24.93 37.13 -19.52
N ASN A 799 25.81 36.57 -18.70
CA ASN A 799 25.46 35.42 -17.87
C ASN A 799 24.35 35.75 -16.84
N ALA A 800 24.45 36.90 -16.16
CA ALA A 800 23.43 37.35 -15.21
C ALA A 800 22.08 37.62 -15.91
N PHE A 801 22.10 38.19 -17.12
CA PHE A 801 20.90 38.42 -17.91
C PHE A 801 20.25 37.10 -18.37
N LEU A 802 21.05 36.10 -18.75
CA LEU A 802 20.56 34.76 -19.08
C LEU A 802 19.89 34.08 -17.87
N VAL A 803 20.47 34.22 -16.67
CA VAL A 803 19.87 33.67 -15.45
C VAL A 803 18.60 34.42 -15.06
N PHE A 804 18.59 35.74 -15.17
CA PHE A 804 17.41 36.57 -14.90
C PHE A 804 16.25 36.23 -15.84
N THR A 805 16.49 36.22 -17.16
CA THR A 805 15.49 35.84 -18.16
C THR A 805 15.00 34.41 -17.99
N PHE A 806 15.86 33.48 -17.57
CA PHE A 806 15.50 32.09 -17.30
C PHE A 806 14.49 31.96 -16.14
N LEU A 807 14.67 32.76 -15.09
CA LEU A 807 13.82 32.72 -13.91
C LEU A 807 12.44 33.33 -14.18
N ILE A 808 12.38 34.47 -14.88
CA ILE A 808 11.12 35.18 -15.15
C ILE A 808 10.31 34.59 -16.31
N PHE A 809 10.95 33.81 -17.19
CA PHE A 809 10.36 33.34 -18.45
C PHE A 809 8.98 32.69 -18.25
N SER A 810 8.89 31.72 -17.34
CA SER A 810 7.66 30.98 -17.08
C SER A 810 6.55 31.88 -16.51
N GLY A 811 6.85 32.74 -15.52
CA GLY A 811 5.85 33.60 -14.87
C GLY A 811 5.26 34.66 -15.81
N VAL A 812 6.13 35.37 -16.53
CA VAL A 812 5.70 36.42 -17.45
C VAL A 812 4.95 35.83 -18.64
N SER A 813 5.39 34.68 -19.17
CA SER A 813 4.72 34.01 -20.28
C SER A 813 3.32 33.54 -19.92
N LEU A 814 3.11 33.00 -18.71
CA LEU A 814 1.78 32.63 -18.23
C LEU A 814 0.86 33.87 -18.13
N THR A 815 1.32 34.94 -17.49
CA THR A 815 0.52 36.18 -17.34
C THR A 815 0.10 36.76 -18.69
N VAL A 816 0.96 36.67 -19.71
CA VAL A 816 0.64 37.09 -21.08
C VAL A 816 -0.44 36.19 -21.71
N PHE A 817 -0.38 34.87 -21.51
CA PHE A 817 -1.40 33.95 -22.04
C PHE A 817 -2.74 34.03 -21.32
N GLU A 818 -2.75 34.29 -20.01
CA GLU A 818 -3.97 34.49 -19.20
C GLU A 818 -4.85 35.63 -19.72
N THR A 819 -4.27 36.59 -20.46
CA THR A 819 -5.02 37.71 -21.08
C THR A 819 -6.04 37.23 -22.13
N PHE A 820 -5.86 36.04 -22.69
CA PHE A 820 -6.71 35.50 -23.77
C PHE A 820 -7.71 34.42 -23.31
N GLY A 821 -7.65 34.00 -22.04
CA GLY A 821 -8.51 32.94 -21.51
C GLY A 821 -9.83 33.50 -20.97
N CYS A 822 -10.91 33.42 -21.75
CA CYS A 822 -12.23 33.92 -21.36
C CYS A 822 -13.26 32.79 -21.25
N ASP A 823 -14.13 32.87 -20.25
CA ASP A 823 -15.21 31.91 -19.98
C ASP A 823 -16.58 32.52 -20.26
N LYS A 824 -17.43 31.79 -21.00
CA LYS A 824 -18.79 32.21 -21.35
C LYS A 824 -19.80 31.66 -20.35
N LEU A 825 -20.51 32.53 -19.65
CA LEU A 825 -21.56 32.15 -18.70
C LEU A 825 -22.82 31.67 -19.44
N LYS A 826 -23.25 30.43 -19.19
CA LYS A 826 -24.41 29.78 -19.85
C LYS A 826 -25.74 30.53 -19.66
N PHE A 827 -25.91 31.25 -18.55
CA PHE A 827 -27.17 31.91 -18.19
C PHE A 827 -27.27 33.38 -18.64
N THR A 828 -26.15 34.11 -18.74
CA THR A 828 -26.15 35.53 -19.18
C THR A 828 -25.68 35.70 -20.62
N GLY A 829 -25.06 34.67 -21.21
CA GLY A 829 -24.48 34.72 -22.56
C GLY A 829 -23.22 35.59 -22.69
N LYS A 830 -22.80 36.25 -21.60
CA LYS A 830 -21.64 37.14 -21.53
C LYS A 830 -20.35 36.35 -21.25
N SER A 831 -19.23 36.86 -21.76
CA SER A 831 -17.90 36.26 -21.61
C SER A 831 -17.09 37.10 -20.63
N TYR A 832 -16.33 36.47 -19.73
CA TYR A 832 -15.52 37.13 -18.70
C TYR A 832 -14.10 36.55 -18.68
N LEU A 833 -13.13 37.34 -18.24
CA LEU A 833 -11.74 36.90 -18.17
C LEU A 833 -11.55 35.89 -17.03
N ARG A 834 -11.07 34.68 -17.33
CA ARG A 834 -10.90 33.59 -16.33
C ARG A 834 -9.94 33.96 -15.20
N ALA A 835 -8.94 34.78 -15.52
CA ALA A 835 -7.95 35.27 -14.56
C ALA A 835 -8.50 36.35 -13.62
N ASP A 836 -9.56 37.05 -14.02
CA ASP A 836 -10.21 38.12 -13.23
C ASP A 836 -11.63 38.37 -13.77
N TYR A 837 -12.62 37.72 -13.13
CA TYR A 837 -14.03 37.79 -13.54
C TYR A 837 -14.69 39.17 -13.36
N SER A 838 -13.96 40.17 -12.84
CA SER A 838 -14.41 41.57 -12.87
C SER A 838 -14.32 42.20 -14.27
N ILE A 839 -13.66 41.52 -15.22
CA ILE A 839 -13.40 42.01 -16.58
C ILE A 839 -14.27 41.22 -17.59
N GLU A 840 -15.08 41.94 -18.37
CA GLU A 840 -15.90 41.35 -19.44
C GLU A 840 -15.05 41.23 -20.73
N CYS A 841 -15.09 40.05 -21.38
CA CYS A 841 -14.36 39.73 -22.61
C CYS A 841 -15.27 39.89 -23.83
N ARG A 842 -15.70 41.13 -24.10
CA ARG A 842 -16.64 41.43 -25.19
C ARG A 842 -15.93 42.09 -26.38
N ASP A 843 -16.30 41.72 -27.60
CA ASP A 843 -15.68 42.25 -28.84
C ASP A 843 -15.81 43.78 -28.98
N ASP A 844 -16.86 44.36 -28.40
CA ASP A 844 -17.13 45.81 -28.37
C ASP A 844 -16.62 46.54 -27.11
N GLU A 845 -15.91 45.84 -26.21
CA GLU A 845 -15.22 46.48 -25.09
C GLU A 845 -13.82 46.96 -25.49
N GLU A 846 -13.67 48.28 -25.59
CA GLU A 846 -12.46 48.92 -26.11
C GLU A 846 -11.22 48.67 -25.22
N LEU A 847 -11.41 48.47 -23.91
CA LEU A 847 -10.30 48.31 -22.97
C LEU A 847 -9.67 46.91 -23.05
N HIS A 848 -10.47 45.84 -23.02
CA HIS A 848 -9.96 44.47 -23.14
C HIS A 848 -9.25 44.24 -24.47
N THR A 849 -9.85 44.72 -25.57
CA THR A 849 -9.26 44.63 -26.91
C THR A 849 -7.87 45.28 -27.00
N LYS A 850 -7.69 46.46 -26.40
CA LYS A 850 -6.37 47.15 -26.34
C LYS A 850 -5.33 46.33 -25.57
N PHE A 851 -5.70 45.74 -24.43
CA PHE A 851 -4.78 44.92 -23.64
C PHE A 851 -4.48 43.57 -24.29
N SER A 852 -5.41 42.98 -25.04
CA SER A 852 -5.17 41.78 -25.84
C SER A 852 -4.18 42.03 -26.99
N ILE A 853 -4.25 43.19 -27.65
CA ILE A 853 -3.24 43.61 -28.66
C ILE A 853 -1.86 43.80 -28.00
N TYR A 854 -1.83 44.44 -26.83
CA TYR A 854 -0.61 44.60 -26.06
C TYR A 854 0.00 43.26 -25.64
N ALA A 855 -0.80 42.33 -25.12
CA ALA A 855 -0.37 40.99 -24.76
C ALA A 855 0.16 40.22 -25.98
N ALA A 856 -0.48 40.35 -27.15
CA ALA A 856 -0.02 39.74 -28.40
C ALA A 856 1.38 40.24 -28.81
N PHE A 857 1.67 41.53 -28.62
CA PHE A 857 3.02 42.05 -28.80
C PHE A 857 4.01 41.46 -27.78
N MET A 858 3.60 41.30 -26.53
CA MET A 858 4.45 40.74 -25.47
C MET A 858 4.73 39.23 -25.65
N ILE A 859 3.90 38.49 -26.39
CA ILE A 859 4.21 37.11 -26.82
C ILE A 859 5.52 37.06 -27.61
N MET A 860 5.75 38.05 -28.49
CA MET A 860 6.97 38.14 -29.28
C MET A 860 8.20 38.45 -28.43
N VAL A 861 8.03 39.17 -27.33
CA VAL A 861 9.13 39.58 -26.44
C VAL A 861 9.54 38.43 -25.51
N TYR A 862 8.58 37.73 -24.90
CA TYR A 862 8.83 36.77 -23.84
C TYR A 862 8.71 35.30 -24.30
N PRO A 863 7.50 34.73 -24.55
CA PRO A 863 7.32 33.37 -25.06
C PRO A 863 8.17 33.00 -26.28
N VAL A 864 8.29 33.91 -27.25
CA VAL A 864 9.04 33.67 -28.50
C VAL A 864 10.44 34.25 -28.42
N GLY A 865 10.57 35.49 -27.94
CA GLY A 865 11.83 36.23 -27.96
C GLY A 865 12.94 35.58 -27.14
N ILE A 866 12.65 35.08 -25.93
CA ILE A 866 13.67 34.48 -25.04
C ILE A 866 14.21 33.15 -25.64
N PRO A 867 13.37 32.18 -26.07
CA PRO A 867 13.87 30.96 -26.70
C PRO A 867 14.66 31.21 -28.00
N VAL A 868 14.19 32.13 -28.86
CA VAL A 868 14.90 32.53 -30.08
C VAL A 868 16.25 33.15 -29.74
N TRP A 869 16.30 34.01 -28.72
CA TRP A 869 17.54 34.62 -28.27
C TRP A 869 18.53 33.58 -27.72
N TYR A 870 18.07 32.63 -26.91
CA TYR A 870 18.90 31.51 -26.43
C TYR A 870 19.46 30.67 -27.59
N ALA A 871 18.60 30.30 -28.54
CA ALA A 871 19.01 29.55 -29.73
C ALA A 871 20.05 30.33 -30.55
N SER A 872 19.87 31.63 -30.71
CA SER A 872 20.79 32.50 -31.46
C SER A 872 22.18 32.55 -30.84
N ILE A 873 22.27 32.69 -29.50
CA ILE A 873 23.53 32.71 -28.75
C ILE A 873 24.24 31.38 -28.85
N LEU A 874 23.51 30.27 -28.69
CA LEU A 874 24.05 28.92 -28.77
C LEU A 874 24.56 28.60 -30.19
N TRP A 875 23.79 28.94 -31.22
CA TRP A 875 24.18 28.73 -32.62
C TRP A 875 25.43 29.54 -33.00
N GLN A 876 25.50 30.81 -32.61
CA GLN A 876 26.70 31.65 -32.82
C GLN A 876 27.91 31.10 -32.07
N SER A 877 27.71 30.61 -30.84
CA SER A 877 28.77 30.05 -30.01
C SER A 877 29.38 28.78 -30.62
N VAL A 878 28.54 27.87 -31.14
CA VAL A 878 28.97 26.63 -31.80
C VAL A 878 29.66 26.91 -33.13
N ARG A 879 29.06 27.73 -34.00
CA ARG A 879 29.61 28.09 -35.32
C ARG A 879 31.00 28.73 -35.22
N GLN A 880 31.27 29.46 -34.14
CA GLN A 880 32.57 30.06 -33.89
C GLN A 880 33.59 29.06 -33.31
N CYS A 881 33.17 28.12 -32.45
CA CYS A 881 34.05 27.04 -31.95
C CYS A 881 34.52 26.12 -33.10
N ASP A 882 33.63 25.76 -34.02
CA ASP A 882 33.98 24.94 -35.19
C ASP A 882 35.00 25.63 -36.12
N ARG A 883 34.97 26.98 -36.17
CA ARG A 883 35.89 27.77 -36.99
C ARG A 883 37.26 28.01 -36.35
N THR A 884 37.33 28.16 -35.02
CA THR A 884 38.57 28.59 -34.33
C THR A 884 39.18 27.51 -33.42
N GLN A 885 38.54 26.35 -33.26
CA GLN A 885 38.89 25.26 -32.32
C GLN A 885 39.08 25.68 -30.85
N LEU A 886 38.75 26.93 -30.52
CA LEU A 886 38.85 27.54 -29.20
C LEU A 886 37.44 28.00 -28.78
N PRO A 887 37.04 27.79 -27.51
CA PRO A 887 35.74 28.21 -27.03
C PRO A 887 35.57 29.72 -27.18
N SER A 888 34.54 30.14 -27.90
CA SER A 888 34.23 31.56 -28.10
C SER A 888 33.89 32.21 -26.76
N ARG A 889 34.17 33.51 -26.60
CA ARG A 889 33.88 34.24 -25.34
C ARG A 889 32.37 34.24 -25.03
N LEU A 890 31.54 34.22 -26.08
CA LEU A 890 30.10 34.05 -25.99
C LEU A 890 29.72 32.63 -25.51
N ALA A 891 30.47 31.59 -25.90
CA ALA A 891 30.31 30.23 -25.38
C ALA A 891 30.58 30.16 -23.87
N THR A 892 31.61 30.85 -23.38
CA THR A 892 31.93 30.91 -21.94
C THR A 892 30.84 31.65 -21.15
N ALA A 893 30.34 32.78 -21.65
CA ALA A 893 29.28 33.56 -21.01
C ALA A 893 27.93 32.82 -20.99
N SER A 894 27.63 32.07 -22.06
CA SER A 894 26.42 31.26 -22.22
C SER A 894 26.53 29.85 -21.63
N SER A 895 27.63 29.54 -20.92
CA SER A 895 27.85 28.21 -20.32
C SER A 895 26.71 27.73 -19.43
N PHE A 896 25.94 28.64 -18.83
CA PHE A 896 24.71 28.31 -18.08
C PHE A 896 23.67 27.53 -18.92
N LEU A 897 23.57 27.81 -20.22
CA LEU A 897 22.59 27.19 -21.11
C LEU A 897 22.99 25.78 -21.54
N TRP A 898 24.28 25.49 -21.76
CA TRP A 898 24.71 24.25 -22.44
C TRP A 898 25.66 23.35 -21.64
N ARG A 899 26.40 23.88 -20.65
CA ARG A 899 27.43 23.14 -19.90
C ARG A 899 26.93 21.84 -19.23
N PRO A 900 25.69 21.75 -18.73
CA PRO A 900 25.17 20.50 -18.16
C PRO A 900 24.88 19.40 -19.19
N TYR A 901 24.87 19.72 -20.48
CA TYR A 901 24.46 18.79 -21.55
C TYR A 901 25.67 18.25 -22.31
N LYS A 902 25.51 17.03 -22.86
CA LYS A 902 26.50 16.44 -23.76
C LYS A 902 26.66 17.35 -24.99
N GLY A 903 27.86 17.44 -25.56
CA GLY A 903 28.17 18.39 -26.64
C GLY A 903 27.25 18.32 -27.87
N ARG A 904 26.66 17.16 -28.17
CA ARG A 904 25.67 16.99 -29.26
C ARG A 904 24.27 17.53 -28.95
N ALA A 905 23.97 17.88 -27.70
CA ALA A 905 22.67 18.32 -27.21
C ALA A 905 22.68 19.77 -26.68
N TYR A 906 23.55 20.63 -27.23
CA TYR A 906 23.72 22.02 -26.76
C TYR A 906 22.43 22.87 -26.82
N TYR A 907 21.49 22.52 -27.71
CA TYR A 907 20.22 23.23 -27.92
C TYR A 907 19.11 22.81 -26.94
N TRP A 908 19.36 21.82 -26.08
CA TRP A 908 18.33 21.20 -25.24
C TRP A 908 17.66 22.18 -24.27
N GLU A 909 18.32 23.28 -23.91
CA GLU A 909 17.71 24.30 -23.07
C GLU A 909 16.57 25.05 -23.76
N THR A 910 16.70 25.32 -25.06
CA THR A 910 15.61 25.92 -25.86
C THR A 910 14.42 24.97 -25.96
N VAL A 911 14.68 23.66 -26.09
CA VAL A 911 13.63 22.62 -26.08
C VAL A 911 12.93 22.56 -24.73
N LYS A 912 13.66 22.72 -23.63
CA LYS A 912 13.07 22.80 -22.29
C LYS A 912 12.20 24.05 -22.11
N CYS A 913 12.58 25.20 -22.67
CA CYS A 913 11.71 26.38 -22.66
C CYS A 913 10.39 26.11 -23.39
N LEU A 914 10.42 25.46 -24.55
CA LEU A 914 9.22 25.07 -25.29
C LEU A 914 8.35 24.09 -24.48
N ARG A 915 8.96 23.08 -23.85
CA ARG A 915 8.25 22.13 -22.99
C ARG A 915 7.59 22.81 -21.80
N ARG A 916 8.24 23.79 -21.17
CA ARG A 916 7.63 24.58 -20.08
C ARG A 916 6.44 25.40 -20.58
N LEU A 917 6.56 26.01 -21.76
CA LEU A 917 5.49 26.76 -22.37
C LEU A 917 4.26 25.88 -22.63
N MET A 918 4.46 24.64 -23.08
CA MET A 918 3.39 23.65 -23.28
C MET A 918 2.73 23.24 -21.95
N LEU A 919 3.53 22.92 -20.93
CA LEU A 919 3.01 22.39 -19.65
C LEU A 919 2.38 23.45 -18.75
N ALA A 920 2.78 24.71 -18.88
CA ALA A 920 2.36 25.77 -17.96
C ALA A 920 1.80 27.02 -18.64
N GLY A 921 2.02 27.25 -19.94
CA GLY A 921 1.52 28.44 -20.63
C GLY A 921 0.31 28.17 -21.52
N LEU A 922 0.41 27.15 -22.38
CA LEU A 922 -0.64 26.82 -23.35
C LEU A 922 -1.83 26.07 -22.73
N LEU A 923 -1.67 25.58 -21.50
CA LEU A 923 -2.75 24.94 -20.75
C LEU A 923 -3.92 25.91 -20.47
N VAL A 924 -3.68 27.22 -20.48
CA VAL A 924 -4.72 28.27 -20.34
C VAL A 924 -5.81 28.13 -21.42
N PHE A 925 -5.43 27.68 -22.62
CA PHE A 925 -6.36 27.55 -23.75
C PHE A 925 -7.14 26.23 -23.76
N ILE A 926 -6.83 25.30 -22.86
CA ILE A 926 -7.50 24.00 -22.75
C ILE A 926 -8.48 24.08 -21.60
N MET A 927 -9.79 23.90 -21.86
CA MET A 927 -10.80 23.93 -20.80
C MET A 927 -10.56 22.79 -19.78
N PRO A 928 -10.86 23.00 -18.48
CA PRO A 928 -10.96 21.91 -17.53
C PRO A 928 -12.00 20.89 -18.02
N GLY A 929 -11.61 19.63 -18.22
CA GLY A 929 -12.55 18.55 -18.60
C GLY A 929 -12.72 18.28 -20.10
N GLU A 930 -12.00 18.95 -21.01
CA GLU A 930 -12.02 18.60 -22.43
C GLU A 930 -11.05 17.45 -22.80
N PRO A 931 -11.34 16.63 -23.83
CA PRO A 931 -10.55 15.45 -24.21
C PRO A 931 -9.07 15.73 -24.50
N GLY A 932 -8.69 16.97 -24.75
CA GLY A 932 -7.29 17.39 -24.95
C GLY A 932 -6.39 17.23 -23.72
N GLN A 933 -6.94 17.10 -22.51
CA GLN A 933 -6.15 16.81 -21.29
C GLN A 933 -5.60 15.37 -21.27
N SER A 934 -6.18 14.45 -22.05
CA SER A 934 -5.82 13.02 -22.10
C SER A 934 -4.41 12.75 -22.65
N GLY A 935 -3.80 13.70 -23.36
CA GLY A 935 -2.47 13.54 -23.95
C GLY A 935 -1.30 13.75 -22.98
N HIS A 936 -1.55 14.29 -21.78
CA HIS A 936 -0.53 14.59 -20.77
C HIS A 936 -0.86 13.93 -19.42
N GLY A 937 -0.92 12.60 -19.43
CA GLY A 937 -0.46 11.77 -18.31
C GLY A 937 -1.14 11.93 -16.95
N VAL A 938 -2.38 12.40 -16.89
CA VAL A 938 -3.22 12.26 -15.70
C VAL A 938 -4.57 11.71 -16.16
N ARG A 939 -4.71 10.39 -16.00
CA ARG A 939 -6.01 9.73 -16.06
C ARG A 939 -6.64 9.93 -14.68
N ALA A 940 -7.50 10.95 -14.56
CA ALA A 940 -8.55 10.90 -13.56
C ALA A 940 -9.66 10.07 -14.19
N ASP A 941 -9.77 8.80 -13.78
CA ASP A 941 -10.86 7.94 -14.24
C ASP A 941 -12.18 8.49 -13.70
N SER A 942 -12.95 9.14 -14.58
CA SER A 942 -14.39 9.27 -14.46
C SER A 942 -15.04 8.44 -15.59
N PRO A 943 -15.97 7.53 -15.30
CA PRO A 943 -16.63 6.73 -16.33
C PRO A 943 -17.59 7.58 -17.14
N SER A 944 -17.40 7.60 -18.46
CA SER A 944 -18.40 8.09 -19.42
C SER A 944 -19.55 7.08 -19.53
N PRO A 945 -20.82 7.51 -19.65
CA PRO A 945 -21.94 6.62 -19.90
C PRO A 945 -21.90 6.14 -21.36
N ALA A 946 -21.80 4.84 -21.57
CA ALA A 946 -22.05 4.23 -22.87
C ALA A 946 -23.56 4.25 -23.12
N GLY A 947 -24.00 5.07 -24.07
CA GLY A 947 -25.33 4.99 -24.66
C GLY A 947 -25.34 4.05 -25.86
N ASP A 948 -26.41 3.26 -25.92
CA ASP A 948 -27.10 2.68 -27.08
C ASP A 948 -26.29 2.34 -28.35
N GLY A 949 -26.18 1.03 -28.62
CA GLY A 949 -25.72 0.42 -29.86
C GLY A 949 -25.63 -1.10 -29.77
#